data_AF-A0A2K8WW87-F1
#
_entry.id   AF-A0A2K8WW87-F1
#
_cell.length_a   1.000
_cell.length_b   1.000
_cell.length_c   1.000
_cell.angle_alpha   90.00
_cell.angle_beta   90.00
_cell.angle_gamma   90.00
#
_symmetry.space_group_name_H-M   'P 1'
#
loop_
_entity.id
_entity.type
_entity.pdbx_description
1 polymer ?
#
loop_
_entity_poly.entity_id
_entity_poly.type
_entity_poly.pdbx_seq_one_letter_code
_entity_poly.pdbx_strand_id
1 'polypeptide(L)'
;MKKKQPLFKKLMYLPLLLTLFSLNVIAQSPVERHGRLQVNGNRILNASGEITSLAGNSLFWSNAGDTSDYYNAETIDFLVENWNSSLIRIAMGVKENWDGGTGYIDSPQAQETKIRKVIDAAIANGIYVIIDWHTHEAELYTDEAVAFFTRMANLYGDTPNVMYEIYNEPINQSWPVIKNYAEQVIAGIRSKDPDNLIIVGTSNYSQEVDVASRNPIIDNNVAYTLHFYAAYRPHDNLRNVAQTALDNNVALFVTEWGTILNTGQGAPDLQNTTTWMSFLKDKGISHANWSLSDKAFPETGSIVQAGQGISGLLNDQLTTSGQIVKNIIQNWDTPTTTGPTTSQCNTIECIRNAMETAQAGDEIIIASGTYNFEDKIKGAFNHNVYLYGSANGNSANPIILRGANAANPPVFNGLDYTDGYLISIEGDYWAIKDIAFTTGSKGIVLDNSNHSTLQNLIVHDIGEEAIHLRDGSSYNIVTSCNIYNTGRTQPGFGEGLYVGSDKAQHDTYQSACNDNTIENCVIGPNVTAEGVDIKEGTMNTIIRNCIFSAEGISGINSADAFINLKGAYGFVYGNTFNVDGSSVINTGIDFLDRGTGFNTGYRNAIFNNTFNLGNRASEISTARKKQGSPEQTHVWDNIRNPSSLDFPISDGTENVVTPSCPVWNIEPCIPVAGTNEAPTLSFQSPVNDITLVEGYNLQIEVIANDTDGTIDNVKLFIDNNLVRQINVTTYKWGHSESPNTEELNGLLEGTYIFKAVATDNEGASSETQFTLTVIAEQNPSESCNFNTPSQNGLENFNAKQFSNVYVLGTGGPSLSNLRTFTINWISEYNGLYQFSILTDNGIPDYYINLKPKITFQFQNANPELSISNSLIPNLDGDYWVTSDNGNFVMVSKTNNFTLYFSNDTTAPTCNMMRSTQRNETIKINDDSSINLKLFPNPAVDDHIFISAKNENLVSVKVYDLQGKLLLDQNEDSTLLKLNISKITSGTYVIIITGTKSKKHSLFVKK
;
A
#
# COMPACT_ATOMS: atom_id res chain seq x y z
N MET A 1 45.47 -50.79 -66.00
CA MET A 1 45.05 -49.45 -66.48
C MET A 1 44.39 -48.69 -65.34
N LYS A 2 44.84 -47.44 -65.12
CA LYS A 2 44.38 -46.41 -64.16
C LYS A 2 44.43 -46.75 -62.65
N LYS A 3 44.96 -45.78 -61.89
CA LYS A 3 45.71 -45.92 -60.62
C LYS A 3 44.85 -45.67 -59.36
N LYS A 4 45.37 -46.27 -58.28
CA LYS A 4 45.06 -46.23 -56.83
C LYS A 4 44.95 -44.83 -56.17
N GLN A 5 43.95 -44.67 -55.28
CA GLN A 5 43.92 -44.18 -53.85
C GLN A 5 44.64 -42.85 -53.42
N PRO A 6 44.50 -42.31 -52.17
CA PRO A 6 43.44 -42.30 -51.11
C PRO A 6 43.29 -40.91 -50.34
N LEU A 7 42.61 -40.89 -49.17
CA LEU A 7 42.66 -39.99 -47.95
C LEU A 7 41.32 -39.29 -47.60
N PHE A 8 40.66 -39.49 -46.43
CA PHE A 8 40.94 -39.24 -44.99
C PHE A 8 40.83 -37.77 -44.50
N LYS A 9 39.86 -37.56 -43.58
CA LYS A 9 39.77 -36.63 -42.42
C LYS A 9 39.38 -35.13 -42.57
N LYS A 10 38.18 -34.84 -42.00
CA LYS A 10 37.79 -33.76 -41.05
C LYS A 10 38.48 -32.39 -41.17
N LEU A 11 37.73 -31.36 -41.60
CA LEU A 11 37.53 -30.08 -40.87
C LEU A 11 36.47 -29.19 -41.56
N MET A 12 35.64 -28.54 -40.73
CA MET A 12 34.95 -27.24 -40.90
C MET A 12 33.62 -27.09 -41.70
N TYR A 13 32.61 -26.63 -40.93
CA TYR A 13 31.37 -25.91 -41.23
C TYR A 13 30.14 -26.64 -41.80
N LEU A 14 29.12 -26.73 -40.93
CA LEU A 14 27.73 -27.07 -41.23
C LEU A 14 26.88 -25.78 -41.02
N PRO A 15 26.04 -25.38 -41.98
CA PRO A 15 24.84 -24.63 -41.63
C PRO A 15 23.57 -25.41 -42.01
N LEU A 16 22.73 -25.58 -40.99
CA LEU A 16 21.30 -25.25 -40.99
C LEU A 16 20.40 -25.83 -42.09
N LEU A 17 19.70 -26.91 -41.76
CA LEU A 17 18.37 -27.19 -42.31
C LEU A 17 17.51 -27.83 -41.20
N LEU A 18 16.94 -27.00 -40.33
CA LEU A 18 15.83 -27.39 -39.45
C LEU A 18 14.57 -26.75 -40.01
N THR A 19 13.69 -27.58 -40.55
CA THR A 19 12.33 -27.23 -40.92
C THR A 19 11.56 -26.81 -39.68
N LEU A 20 11.18 -25.53 -39.60
CA LEU A 20 10.21 -25.00 -38.67
C LEU A 20 8.84 -25.64 -38.95
N PHE A 21 8.38 -26.53 -38.06
CA PHE A 21 6.95 -26.71 -37.84
C PHE A 21 6.49 -25.52 -37.00
N SER A 22 5.90 -24.52 -37.64
CA SER A 22 5.11 -23.49 -36.98
C SER A 22 3.86 -24.17 -36.40
N LEU A 23 3.85 -24.40 -35.09
CA LEU A 23 2.61 -24.65 -34.36
C LEU A 23 1.78 -23.36 -34.48
N ASN A 24 0.73 -23.39 -35.28
CA ASN A 24 -0.31 -22.37 -35.23
C ASN A 24 -1.00 -22.50 -33.86
N VAL A 25 -0.65 -21.61 -32.93
CA VAL A 25 -1.44 -21.41 -31.72
C VAL A 25 -2.74 -20.73 -32.18
N ILE A 26 -3.85 -21.46 -32.17
CA ILE A 26 -5.17 -20.88 -32.35
C ILE A 26 -5.42 -20.02 -31.10
N ALA A 27 -5.67 -18.72 -31.29
CA ALA A 27 -6.01 -17.84 -30.17
C ALA A 27 -7.36 -18.28 -29.57
N GLN A 28 -7.41 -18.43 -28.24
CA GLN A 28 -8.65 -18.75 -27.53
C GLN A 28 -9.67 -17.62 -27.67
N SER A 29 -10.95 -17.96 -27.81
CA SER A 29 -12.04 -16.99 -27.79
C SER A 29 -12.13 -16.28 -26.42
N PRO A 30 -12.75 -15.09 -26.31
CA PRO A 30 -12.95 -14.43 -25.02
C PRO A 30 -13.62 -15.30 -23.95
N VAL A 31 -14.64 -16.07 -24.32
CA VAL A 31 -15.33 -16.99 -23.41
C VAL A 31 -14.50 -18.23 -23.09
N GLU A 32 -13.71 -18.76 -24.03
CA GLU A 32 -12.76 -19.84 -23.71
C GLU A 32 -11.67 -19.38 -22.72
N ARG A 33 -11.24 -18.12 -22.85
CA ARG A 33 -10.23 -17.50 -21.98
C ARG A 33 -10.75 -17.25 -20.57
N HIS A 34 -11.95 -16.69 -20.45
CA HIS A 34 -12.49 -16.20 -19.19
C HIS A 34 -13.51 -17.16 -18.54
N GLY A 35 -14.14 -18.06 -19.29
CA GLY A 35 -15.13 -18.99 -18.74
C GLY A 35 -16.38 -18.30 -18.18
N ARG A 36 -16.96 -18.84 -17.11
CA ARG A 36 -18.16 -18.25 -16.48
C ARG A 36 -17.77 -17.07 -15.59
N LEU A 37 -18.48 -15.95 -15.73
CA LEU A 37 -18.26 -14.75 -14.92
C LEU A 37 -19.01 -14.82 -13.59
N GLN A 38 -18.36 -14.39 -12.51
CA GLN A 38 -18.93 -14.38 -11.16
C GLN A 38 -18.64 -13.07 -10.42
N VAL A 39 -19.63 -12.54 -9.74
CA VAL A 39 -19.48 -11.41 -8.83
C VAL A 39 -18.86 -11.88 -7.52
N ASN A 40 -17.83 -11.16 -7.07
CA ASN A 40 -17.25 -11.31 -5.76
C ASN A 40 -17.01 -9.92 -5.16
N GLY A 41 -17.85 -9.55 -4.19
CA GLY A 41 -17.87 -8.19 -3.64
C GLY A 41 -18.10 -7.15 -4.73
N ASN A 42 -17.17 -6.21 -4.86
CA ASN A 42 -17.22 -5.15 -5.86
C ASN A 42 -16.50 -5.46 -7.19
N ARG A 43 -16.28 -6.74 -7.52
CA ARG A 43 -15.61 -7.15 -8.77
C ARG A 43 -16.38 -8.25 -9.51
N ILE A 44 -16.24 -8.26 -10.83
CA ILE A 44 -16.62 -9.38 -11.69
C ILE A 44 -15.34 -10.15 -12.02
N LEU A 45 -15.34 -11.44 -11.70
CA LEU A 45 -14.21 -12.34 -11.86
C LEU A 45 -14.49 -13.36 -12.97
N ASN A 46 -13.44 -13.82 -13.63
CA ASN A 46 -13.50 -14.97 -14.54
C ASN A 46 -13.47 -16.31 -13.78
N ALA A 47 -13.58 -17.41 -14.50
CA ALA A 47 -13.57 -18.78 -13.94
C ALA A 47 -12.25 -19.14 -13.22
N SER A 48 -11.17 -18.39 -13.45
CA SER A 48 -9.88 -18.52 -12.75
C SER A 48 -9.79 -17.65 -11.49
N GLY A 49 -10.82 -16.85 -11.19
CA GLY A 49 -10.84 -15.93 -10.05
C GLY A 49 -10.17 -14.58 -10.29
N GLU A 50 -9.87 -14.24 -11.55
CA GLU A 50 -9.21 -12.97 -11.90
C GLU A 50 -10.22 -11.91 -12.31
N ILE A 51 -9.99 -10.65 -11.92
CA ILE A 51 -10.83 -9.52 -12.32
C ILE A 51 -10.86 -9.42 -13.85
N THR A 52 -12.07 -9.34 -14.41
CA THR A 52 -12.28 -9.36 -15.85
C THR A 52 -13.15 -8.19 -16.28
N SER A 53 -12.68 -7.48 -17.31
CA SER A 53 -13.38 -6.34 -17.92
C SER A 53 -13.51 -6.59 -19.41
N LEU A 54 -14.75 -6.62 -19.89
CA LEU A 54 -15.11 -6.85 -21.30
C LEU A 54 -15.40 -5.52 -21.99
N ALA A 55 -15.17 -5.46 -23.30
CA ALA A 55 -15.51 -4.30 -24.13
C ALA A 55 -16.22 -4.73 -25.40
N GLY A 56 -17.23 -3.93 -25.77
CA GLY A 56 -17.97 -4.16 -26.99
C GLY A 56 -18.94 -3.05 -27.33
N ASN A 57 -19.86 -3.38 -28.24
CA ASN A 57 -20.89 -2.47 -28.71
C ASN A 57 -22.27 -2.87 -28.17
N SER A 58 -23.12 -1.88 -27.97
CA SER A 58 -24.56 -2.05 -27.91
C SER A 58 -25.14 -1.87 -29.30
N LEU A 59 -25.99 -2.81 -29.71
CA LEU A 59 -26.91 -2.58 -30.81
C LEU A 59 -27.89 -1.47 -30.43
N PHE A 60 -28.41 -0.77 -31.43
CA PHE A 60 -29.52 0.16 -31.24
C PHE A 60 -30.84 -0.59 -30.99
N TRP A 61 -31.87 0.14 -30.59
CA TRP A 61 -33.22 -0.35 -30.34
C TRP A 61 -33.71 -1.35 -31.40
N SER A 62 -34.06 -2.57 -30.98
CA SER A 62 -34.50 -3.63 -31.90
C SER A 62 -35.83 -3.35 -32.62
N ASN A 63 -36.64 -2.44 -32.07
CA ASN A 63 -37.95 -1.99 -32.56
C ASN A 63 -37.86 -0.65 -33.33
N ALA A 64 -36.67 -0.11 -33.56
CA ALA A 64 -36.49 1.04 -34.45
C ALA A 64 -36.56 0.63 -35.93
N GLY A 65 -37.29 1.43 -36.71
CA GLY A 65 -37.44 1.26 -38.17
C GLY A 65 -36.72 2.32 -39.01
N ASP A 66 -36.09 3.31 -38.36
CA ASP A 66 -35.39 4.44 -38.98
C ASP A 66 -33.87 4.23 -39.10
N THR A 67 -33.36 3.08 -38.65
CA THR A 67 -31.96 2.68 -38.78
C THR A 67 -31.84 1.38 -39.56
N SER A 68 -30.65 1.08 -40.09
CA SER A 68 -30.33 -0.22 -40.64
C SER A 68 -30.39 -1.32 -39.58
N ASP A 69 -30.73 -2.54 -40.00
CA ASP A 69 -30.88 -3.68 -39.09
C ASP A 69 -29.56 -4.46 -38.90
N TYR A 70 -28.90 -4.21 -37.78
CA TYR A 70 -27.63 -4.86 -37.38
C TYR A 70 -27.83 -6.19 -36.61
N TYR A 71 -29.06 -6.69 -36.46
CA TYR A 71 -29.35 -7.94 -35.73
C TYR A 71 -29.15 -9.19 -36.59
N ASN A 72 -27.89 -9.48 -36.94
CA ASN A 72 -27.51 -10.62 -37.79
C ASN A 72 -26.09 -11.12 -37.48
N ALA A 73 -25.75 -12.32 -37.95
CA ALA A 73 -24.45 -12.95 -37.71
C ALA A 73 -23.28 -12.21 -38.36
N GLU A 74 -23.44 -11.69 -39.59
CA GLU A 74 -22.39 -10.96 -40.32
C GLU A 74 -21.86 -9.75 -39.53
N THR A 75 -22.76 -9.07 -38.81
CA THR A 75 -22.38 -7.97 -37.90
C THR A 75 -21.48 -8.47 -36.77
N ILE A 76 -21.82 -9.59 -36.14
CA ILE A 76 -21.07 -10.16 -35.02
C ILE A 76 -19.73 -10.71 -35.49
N ASP A 77 -19.73 -11.48 -36.57
CA ASP A 77 -18.52 -12.01 -37.21
C ASP A 77 -17.53 -10.87 -37.48
N PHE A 78 -18.01 -9.76 -38.07
CA PHE A 78 -17.16 -8.61 -38.36
C PHE A 78 -16.58 -7.95 -37.10
N LEU A 79 -17.39 -7.71 -36.06
CA LEU A 79 -16.91 -7.09 -34.82
C LEU A 79 -15.88 -7.97 -34.09
N VAL A 80 -16.07 -9.29 -34.11
CA VAL A 80 -15.10 -10.22 -33.52
C VAL A 80 -13.80 -10.22 -34.32
N GLU A 81 -13.88 -10.41 -35.64
CA GLU A 81 -12.71 -10.53 -36.51
C GLU A 81 -11.91 -9.23 -36.63
N ASN A 82 -12.59 -8.07 -36.67
CA ASN A 82 -11.96 -6.81 -37.03
C ASN A 82 -11.82 -5.85 -35.86
N TRP A 83 -12.65 -5.96 -34.81
CA TRP A 83 -12.62 -5.07 -33.66
C TRP A 83 -12.13 -5.75 -32.38
N ASN A 84 -11.88 -7.07 -32.38
CA ASN A 84 -11.55 -7.86 -31.18
C ASN A 84 -12.63 -7.73 -30.09
N SER A 85 -13.90 -7.53 -30.48
CA SER A 85 -14.99 -7.34 -29.50
C SER A 85 -15.14 -8.57 -28.62
N SER A 86 -15.14 -8.39 -27.29
CA SER A 86 -15.37 -9.48 -26.33
C SER A 86 -16.81 -9.55 -25.84
N LEU A 87 -17.61 -8.54 -26.17
CA LEU A 87 -19.00 -8.35 -25.74
C LEU A 87 -19.87 -7.84 -26.89
N ILE A 88 -21.15 -8.23 -26.90
CA ILE A 88 -22.21 -7.54 -27.65
C ILE A 88 -23.45 -7.36 -26.75
N ARG A 89 -24.08 -6.19 -26.77
CA ARG A 89 -25.34 -5.93 -26.09
C ARG A 89 -26.51 -5.84 -27.06
N ILE A 90 -27.59 -6.53 -26.73
CA ILE A 90 -28.85 -6.60 -27.49
C ILE A 90 -29.90 -5.73 -26.81
N ALA A 91 -30.09 -4.50 -27.28
CA ALA A 91 -31.10 -3.57 -26.78
C ALA A 91 -32.51 -3.92 -27.31
N MET A 92 -33.17 -4.92 -26.71
CA MET A 92 -34.49 -5.38 -27.15
C MET A 92 -35.59 -4.43 -26.66
N GLY A 93 -36.14 -3.63 -27.57
CA GLY A 93 -37.21 -2.69 -27.26
C GLY A 93 -38.47 -3.40 -26.77
N VAL A 94 -39.02 -2.94 -25.64
CA VAL A 94 -40.16 -3.59 -24.97
C VAL A 94 -41.50 -3.04 -25.45
N LYS A 95 -41.76 -1.75 -25.17
CA LYS A 95 -42.95 -1.04 -25.61
C LYS A 95 -42.67 0.45 -25.60
N GLU A 96 -42.77 1.08 -26.75
CA GLU A 96 -42.55 2.53 -26.88
C GLU A 96 -43.65 3.17 -27.72
N ASN A 97 -44.02 4.42 -27.41
CA ASN A 97 -45.09 5.11 -28.12
C ASN A 97 -44.76 5.39 -29.61
N TRP A 98 -43.48 5.32 -29.99
CA TRP A 98 -42.99 5.61 -31.33
C TRP A 98 -42.70 4.36 -32.18
N ASP A 99 -42.77 3.15 -31.61
CA ASP A 99 -42.26 1.94 -32.25
C ASP A 99 -43.23 1.29 -33.26
N GLY A 100 -44.45 1.82 -33.40
CA GLY A 100 -45.46 1.31 -34.34
C GLY A 100 -45.95 -0.11 -34.02
N GLY A 101 -45.83 -0.58 -32.78
CA GLY A 101 -46.23 -1.92 -32.34
C GLY A 101 -45.20 -3.00 -32.63
N THR A 102 -43.94 -2.62 -32.85
CA THR A 102 -42.85 -3.56 -33.14
C THR A 102 -42.05 -3.98 -31.90
N GLY A 103 -42.25 -3.34 -30.75
CA GLY A 103 -41.68 -3.75 -29.46
C GLY A 103 -42.13 -5.14 -28.99
N TYR A 104 -41.43 -5.70 -28.01
CA TYR A 104 -41.67 -7.05 -27.50
C TYR A 104 -43.11 -7.29 -27.03
N ILE A 105 -43.73 -6.32 -26.35
CA ILE A 105 -45.09 -6.48 -25.82
C ILE A 105 -46.11 -6.68 -26.94
N ASP A 106 -45.95 -5.97 -28.06
CA ASP A 106 -46.87 -6.03 -29.19
C ASP A 106 -46.47 -7.11 -30.21
N SER A 107 -45.18 -7.44 -30.32
CA SER A 107 -44.61 -8.36 -31.32
C SER A 107 -43.60 -9.36 -30.74
N PRO A 108 -43.96 -10.18 -29.73
CA PRO A 108 -42.99 -10.95 -28.93
C PRO A 108 -42.21 -12.00 -29.74
N GLN A 109 -42.88 -12.72 -30.66
CA GLN A 109 -42.23 -13.75 -31.48
C GLN A 109 -41.24 -13.15 -32.50
N ALA A 110 -41.57 -11.98 -33.04
CA ALA A 110 -40.71 -11.30 -34.01
C ALA A 110 -39.44 -10.78 -33.32
N GLN A 111 -39.59 -10.15 -32.14
CA GLN A 111 -38.46 -9.69 -31.35
C GLN A 111 -37.58 -10.84 -30.87
N GLU A 112 -38.18 -11.92 -30.34
CA GLU A 112 -37.44 -13.11 -29.92
C GLU A 112 -36.65 -13.73 -31.10
N THR A 113 -37.27 -13.86 -32.27
CA THR A 113 -36.59 -14.36 -33.48
C THR A 113 -35.43 -13.46 -33.91
N LYS A 114 -35.58 -12.14 -33.74
CA LYS A 114 -34.56 -11.15 -34.11
C LYS A 114 -33.35 -11.22 -33.19
N ILE A 115 -33.55 -11.18 -31.87
CA ILE A 115 -32.44 -11.20 -30.90
C ILE A 115 -31.68 -12.52 -30.89
N ARG A 116 -32.37 -13.65 -31.13
CA ARG A 116 -31.74 -14.97 -31.13
C ARG A 116 -30.68 -15.14 -32.21
N LYS A 117 -30.82 -14.44 -33.34
CA LYS A 117 -29.76 -14.40 -34.37
C LYS A 117 -28.44 -13.87 -33.83
N VAL A 118 -28.50 -12.88 -32.94
CA VAL A 118 -27.33 -12.25 -32.32
C VAL A 118 -26.80 -13.12 -31.19
N ILE A 119 -27.68 -13.67 -30.34
CA ILE A 119 -27.29 -14.61 -29.27
C ILE A 119 -26.55 -15.82 -29.84
N ASP A 120 -27.15 -16.47 -30.85
CA ASP A 120 -26.58 -17.67 -31.47
C ASP A 120 -25.24 -17.36 -32.15
N ALA A 121 -25.11 -16.19 -32.81
CA ALA A 121 -23.85 -15.75 -33.42
C ALA A 121 -22.76 -15.40 -32.39
N ALA A 122 -23.12 -14.76 -31.28
CA ALA A 122 -22.20 -14.44 -30.19
C ALA A 122 -21.65 -15.72 -29.54
N ILE A 123 -22.52 -16.71 -29.29
CA ILE A 123 -22.12 -18.03 -28.80
C ILE A 123 -21.19 -18.73 -29.80
N ALA A 124 -21.53 -18.72 -31.09
CA ALA A 124 -20.72 -19.35 -32.13
C ALA A 124 -19.32 -18.72 -32.27
N ASN A 125 -19.20 -17.41 -32.08
CA ASN A 125 -17.92 -16.69 -32.08
C ASN A 125 -17.19 -16.72 -30.73
N GLY A 126 -17.81 -17.30 -29.69
CA GLY A 126 -17.21 -17.43 -28.36
C GLY A 126 -17.00 -16.10 -27.64
N ILE A 127 -17.91 -15.13 -27.84
CA ILE A 127 -17.95 -13.83 -27.11
C ILE A 127 -19.15 -13.78 -26.16
N TYR A 128 -19.14 -12.82 -25.22
CA TYR A 128 -20.26 -12.61 -24.31
C TYR A 128 -21.39 -11.81 -24.94
N VAL A 129 -22.62 -12.05 -24.49
CA VAL A 129 -23.83 -11.36 -24.97
C VAL A 129 -24.72 -10.93 -23.81
N ILE A 130 -25.09 -9.65 -23.79
CA ILE A 130 -26.10 -9.10 -22.88
C ILE A 130 -27.46 -9.15 -23.59
N ILE A 131 -28.42 -9.82 -22.98
CA ILE A 131 -29.83 -9.77 -23.35
C ILE A 131 -30.47 -8.67 -22.52
N ASP A 132 -30.72 -7.52 -23.14
CA ASP A 132 -31.24 -6.34 -22.46
C ASP A 132 -32.74 -6.13 -22.73
N TRP A 133 -33.49 -5.99 -21.63
CA TRP A 133 -34.89 -5.59 -21.62
C TRP A 133 -34.99 -4.06 -21.67
N HIS A 134 -34.94 -3.54 -22.89
CA HIS A 134 -34.67 -2.14 -23.16
C HIS A 134 -35.93 -1.28 -23.07
N THR A 135 -36.16 -0.72 -21.87
CA THR A 135 -37.29 0.16 -21.55
C THR A 135 -37.00 1.06 -20.35
N HIS A 136 -37.85 2.05 -20.16
CA HIS A 136 -37.85 2.97 -19.02
C HIS A 136 -38.89 2.62 -17.93
N GLU A 137 -39.76 1.63 -18.17
CA GLU A 137 -40.93 1.33 -17.31
C GLU A 137 -41.14 -0.20 -17.15
N ALA A 138 -40.05 -0.96 -16.93
CA ALA A 138 -40.11 -2.43 -16.92
C ALA A 138 -41.03 -3.00 -15.83
N GLU A 139 -41.20 -2.29 -14.72
CA GLU A 139 -42.09 -2.66 -13.62
C GLU A 139 -43.56 -2.80 -14.05
N LEU A 140 -43.96 -2.11 -15.13
CA LEU A 140 -45.31 -2.21 -15.69
C LEU A 140 -45.54 -3.51 -16.47
N TYR A 141 -44.48 -4.24 -16.81
CA TYR A 141 -44.49 -5.47 -17.62
C TYR A 141 -43.77 -6.62 -16.90
N THR A 142 -43.91 -6.67 -15.57
CA THR A 142 -43.19 -7.64 -14.71
C THR A 142 -43.46 -9.09 -15.13
N ASP A 143 -44.71 -9.46 -15.38
CA ASP A 143 -45.08 -10.83 -15.73
C ASP A 143 -44.51 -11.24 -17.09
N GLU A 144 -44.52 -10.33 -18.07
CA GLU A 144 -43.94 -10.52 -19.39
C GLU A 144 -42.42 -10.66 -19.32
N ALA A 145 -41.75 -9.82 -18.53
CA ALA A 145 -40.31 -9.89 -18.31
C ALA A 145 -39.90 -11.22 -17.64
N VAL A 146 -40.59 -11.63 -16.57
CA VAL A 146 -40.38 -12.93 -15.91
C VAL A 146 -40.54 -14.06 -16.92
N ALA A 147 -41.62 -14.05 -17.71
CA ALA A 147 -41.88 -15.10 -18.69
C ALA A 147 -40.81 -15.13 -19.80
N PHE A 148 -40.39 -13.96 -20.30
CA PHE A 148 -39.36 -13.84 -21.32
C PHE A 148 -38.00 -14.34 -20.81
N PHE A 149 -37.51 -13.81 -19.69
CA PHE A 149 -36.20 -14.15 -19.16
C PHE A 149 -36.14 -15.61 -18.67
N THR A 150 -37.22 -16.16 -18.12
CA THR A 150 -37.29 -17.60 -17.79
C THR A 150 -37.10 -18.46 -19.05
N ARG A 151 -37.66 -18.05 -20.20
CA ARG A 151 -37.46 -18.77 -21.47
C ARG A 151 -36.05 -18.60 -22.01
N MET A 152 -35.47 -17.41 -21.96
CA MET A 152 -34.09 -17.18 -22.39
C MET A 152 -33.10 -17.98 -21.51
N ALA A 153 -33.31 -18.02 -20.20
CA ALA A 153 -32.56 -18.86 -19.26
C ALA A 153 -32.71 -20.34 -19.56
N ASN A 154 -33.91 -20.82 -19.89
CA ASN A 154 -34.12 -22.22 -20.29
C ASN A 154 -33.43 -22.59 -21.61
N LEU A 155 -33.30 -21.64 -22.55
CA LEU A 155 -32.67 -21.89 -23.85
C LEU A 155 -31.15 -21.79 -23.79
N TYR A 156 -30.61 -20.86 -23.01
CA TYR A 156 -29.21 -20.45 -23.11
C TYR A 156 -28.43 -20.45 -21.78
N GLY A 157 -29.08 -20.70 -20.64
CA GLY A 157 -28.44 -20.55 -19.32
C GLY A 157 -27.29 -21.52 -19.05
N ASP A 158 -27.24 -22.64 -19.76
CA ASP A 158 -26.11 -23.56 -19.71
C ASP A 158 -24.84 -23.01 -20.38
N THR A 159 -24.93 -21.90 -21.12
CA THR A 159 -23.78 -21.27 -21.78
C THR A 159 -23.23 -20.11 -20.93
N PRO A 160 -21.90 -20.02 -20.74
CA PRO A 160 -21.27 -18.93 -19.97
C PRO A 160 -21.27 -17.59 -20.73
N ASN A 161 -21.67 -17.58 -22.01
CA ASN A 161 -21.72 -16.39 -22.86
C ASN A 161 -22.80 -15.40 -22.41
N VAL A 162 -23.91 -15.89 -21.86
CA VAL A 162 -25.13 -15.10 -21.68
C VAL A 162 -25.15 -14.35 -20.36
N MET A 163 -25.53 -13.08 -20.44
CA MET A 163 -25.82 -12.21 -19.29
C MET A 163 -27.19 -11.55 -19.50
N TYR A 164 -27.88 -11.27 -18.40
CA TYR A 164 -29.24 -10.71 -18.44
C TYR A 164 -29.25 -9.29 -17.89
N GLU A 165 -29.53 -8.30 -18.72
CA GLU A 165 -29.82 -6.93 -18.26
C GLU A 165 -31.32 -6.76 -18.18
N ILE A 166 -31.86 -6.79 -16.97
CA ILE A 166 -33.30 -6.99 -16.77
C ILE A 166 -34.10 -5.69 -16.78
N TYR A 167 -33.42 -4.54 -16.75
CA TYR A 167 -34.02 -3.21 -16.81
C TYR A 167 -32.95 -2.19 -17.25
N ASN A 168 -33.05 -1.68 -18.47
CA ASN A 168 -32.13 -0.68 -19.04
C ASN A 168 -32.01 0.61 -18.20
N GLU A 169 -33.06 1.45 -18.20
CA GLU A 169 -32.97 2.81 -17.64
C GLU A 169 -34.24 3.24 -16.90
N PRO A 170 -34.41 2.82 -15.63
CA PRO A 170 -35.41 3.41 -14.75
C PRO A 170 -35.21 4.93 -14.63
N ILE A 171 -36.26 5.71 -14.84
CA ILE A 171 -36.18 7.18 -14.83
C ILE A 171 -36.51 7.71 -13.44
N ASN A 172 -37.77 7.58 -13.04
CA ASN A 172 -38.33 8.16 -11.81
C ASN A 172 -38.66 7.10 -10.76
N GLN A 173 -38.53 5.82 -11.11
CA GLN A 173 -38.79 4.70 -10.22
C GLN A 173 -37.76 4.72 -9.08
N SER A 174 -38.23 4.69 -7.83
CA SER A 174 -37.34 4.59 -6.67
C SER A 174 -36.67 3.21 -6.59
N TRP A 175 -35.48 3.13 -5.98
CA TRP A 175 -34.78 1.86 -5.79
C TRP A 175 -35.64 0.71 -5.24
N PRO A 176 -36.51 0.89 -4.22
CA PRO A 176 -37.40 -0.19 -3.76
C PRO A 176 -38.35 -0.75 -4.82
N VAL A 177 -38.84 0.09 -5.75
CA VAL A 177 -39.72 -0.35 -6.85
C VAL A 177 -38.94 -1.18 -7.84
N ILE A 178 -37.76 -0.68 -8.24
CA ILE A 178 -36.85 -1.37 -9.17
C ILE A 178 -36.42 -2.72 -8.57
N LYS A 179 -36.02 -2.73 -7.29
CA LYS A 179 -35.63 -3.93 -6.56
C LYS A 179 -36.73 -4.99 -6.52
N ASN A 180 -37.98 -4.58 -6.24
CA ASN A 180 -39.11 -5.51 -6.21
C ASN A 180 -39.42 -6.14 -7.58
N TYR A 181 -39.28 -5.38 -8.67
CA TYR A 181 -39.35 -5.92 -10.02
C TYR A 181 -38.19 -6.90 -10.27
N ALA A 182 -36.96 -6.46 -9.96
CA ALA A 182 -35.74 -7.22 -10.21
C ALA A 182 -35.73 -8.58 -9.52
N GLU A 183 -36.11 -8.64 -8.23
CA GLU A 183 -36.15 -9.89 -7.46
C GLU A 183 -37.11 -10.93 -8.07
N GLN A 184 -38.24 -10.50 -8.67
CA GLN A 184 -39.17 -11.40 -9.34
C GLN A 184 -38.58 -11.95 -10.65
N VAL A 185 -37.95 -11.11 -11.47
CA VAL A 185 -37.30 -11.53 -12.71
C VAL A 185 -36.11 -12.43 -12.44
N ILE A 186 -35.28 -12.09 -11.43
CA ILE A 186 -34.16 -12.92 -10.96
C ILE A 186 -34.65 -14.30 -10.53
N ALA A 187 -35.74 -14.39 -9.75
CA ALA A 187 -36.30 -15.68 -9.36
C ALA A 187 -36.73 -16.51 -10.58
N GLY A 188 -37.30 -15.88 -11.61
CA GLY A 188 -37.62 -16.52 -12.90
C GLY A 188 -36.38 -17.07 -13.60
N ILE A 189 -35.33 -16.25 -13.74
CA ILE A 189 -34.04 -16.65 -14.34
C ILE A 189 -33.42 -17.81 -13.54
N ARG A 190 -33.26 -17.66 -12.23
CA ARG A 190 -32.63 -18.64 -11.33
C ARG A 190 -33.36 -19.98 -11.27
N SER A 191 -34.63 -20.03 -11.67
CA SER A 191 -35.37 -21.30 -11.82
C SER A 191 -34.87 -22.18 -12.98
N LYS A 192 -34.08 -21.60 -13.90
CA LYS A 192 -33.52 -22.27 -15.09
C LYS A 192 -32.02 -22.13 -15.21
N ASP A 193 -31.47 -21.01 -14.76
CA ASP A 193 -30.06 -20.66 -14.83
C ASP A 193 -29.56 -20.23 -13.45
N PRO A 194 -28.85 -21.10 -12.73
CA PRO A 194 -28.48 -20.85 -11.34
C PRO A 194 -27.35 -19.83 -11.17
N ASP A 195 -26.60 -19.47 -12.22
CA ASP A 195 -25.27 -18.87 -12.02
C ASP A 195 -24.78 -17.87 -13.08
N ASN A 196 -25.48 -17.62 -14.20
CA ASN A 196 -25.08 -16.52 -15.09
C ASN A 196 -25.30 -15.13 -14.45
N LEU A 197 -24.52 -14.16 -14.91
CA LEU A 197 -24.57 -12.79 -14.42
C LEU A 197 -25.90 -12.11 -14.76
N ILE A 198 -26.52 -11.49 -13.76
CA ILE A 198 -27.69 -10.62 -13.93
C ILE A 198 -27.27 -9.18 -13.62
N ILE A 199 -27.64 -8.26 -14.49
CA ILE A 199 -27.31 -6.83 -14.41
C ILE A 199 -28.61 -6.05 -14.22
N VAL A 200 -28.66 -5.18 -13.21
CA VAL A 200 -29.88 -4.50 -12.79
C VAL A 200 -29.73 -2.99 -12.90
N GLY A 201 -30.63 -2.35 -13.66
CA GLY A 201 -30.75 -0.90 -13.77
C GLY A 201 -30.96 -0.19 -12.43
N THR A 202 -30.57 1.07 -12.35
CA THR A 202 -30.79 1.93 -11.17
C THR A 202 -31.58 3.18 -11.55
N SER A 203 -32.07 3.91 -10.54
CA SER A 203 -32.83 5.15 -10.76
C SER A 203 -32.03 6.21 -11.52
N ASN A 204 -32.75 7.19 -12.08
CA ASN A 204 -32.20 8.31 -12.84
C ASN A 204 -31.36 7.87 -14.04
N TYR A 205 -31.95 7.08 -14.94
CA TYR A 205 -31.29 6.56 -16.15
C TYR A 205 -30.04 5.73 -15.81
N SER A 206 -30.16 4.85 -14.81
CA SER A 206 -29.05 4.00 -14.33
C SER A 206 -27.82 4.78 -13.85
N GLN A 207 -28.04 5.83 -13.05
CA GLN A 207 -26.96 6.68 -12.49
C GLN A 207 -26.82 6.57 -10.97
N GLU A 208 -27.92 6.30 -10.25
CA GLU A 208 -27.94 6.25 -8.77
C GLU A 208 -27.47 4.91 -8.19
N VAL A 209 -26.29 4.45 -8.62
CA VAL A 209 -25.68 3.18 -8.13
C VAL A 209 -25.28 3.25 -6.66
N ASP A 210 -24.96 4.44 -6.14
CA ASP A 210 -24.69 4.65 -4.72
C ASP A 210 -25.94 4.40 -3.87
N VAL A 211 -27.13 4.73 -4.36
CA VAL A 211 -28.40 4.47 -3.68
C VAL A 211 -28.69 2.96 -3.65
N ALA A 212 -28.56 2.28 -4.79
CA ALA A 212 -28.79 0.84 -4.90
C ALA A 212 -27.83 0.05 -3.97
N SER A 213 -26.56 0.46 -3.90
CA SER A 213 -25.53 -0.19 -3.09
C SER A 213 -25.81 -0.20 -1.58
N ARG A 214 -26.65 0.72 -1.06
CA ARG A 214 -27.02 0.77 0.36
C ARG A 214 -28.09 -0.26 0.73
N ASN A 215 -28.80 -0.81 -0.24
CA ASN A 215 -29.82 -1.85 -0.05
C ASN A 215 -29.77 -2.87 -1.20
N PRO A 216 -28.65 -3.61 -1.34
CA PRO A 216 -28.41 -4.45 -2.51
C PRO A 216 -29.39 -5.62 -2.61
N ILE A 217 -29.61 -6.11 -3.83
CA ILE A 217 -30.32 -7.36 -4.12
C ILE A 217 -29.55 -8.54 -3.51
N ILE A 218 -30.28 -9.50 -2.94
CA ILE A 218 -29.72 -10.71 -2.35
C ILE A 218 -29.71 -11.83 -3.41
N ASP A 219 -28.67 -11.86 -4.23
CA ASP A 219 -28.35 -12.93 -5.18
C ASP A 219 -26.82 -13.05 -5.25
N ASN A 220 -26.30 -14.23 -5.60
CA ASN A 220 -24.86 -14.49 -5.57
C ASN A 220 -24.12 -13.97 -6.82
N ASN A 221 -24.82 -13.61 -7.89
CA ASN A 221 -24.19 -13.16 -9.14
C ASN A 221 -24.96 -12.00 -9.81
N VAL A 222 -25.06 -10.88 -9.09
CA VAL A 222 -25.71 -9.63 -9.55
C VAL A 222 -24.73 -8.46 -9.59
N ALA A 223 -24.75 -7.71 -10.69
CA ALA A 223 -24.10 -6.42 -10.85
C ALA A 223 -25.15 -5.31 -11.10
N TYR A 224 -24.75 -4.05 -10.91
CA TYR A 224 -25.62 -2.89 -11.11
C TYR A 224 -25.19 -2.09 -12.34
N THR A 225 -26.18 -1.66 -13.12
CA THR A 225 -25.95 -0.86 -14.31
C THR A 225 -25.50 0.55 -13.95
N LEU A 226 -24.48 1.04 -14.65
CA LEU A 226 -24.08 2.45 -14.64
C LEU A 226 -24.04 2.98 -16.07
N HIS A 227 -24.82 4.01 -16.38
CA HIS A 227 -24.77 4.68 -17.69
C HIS A 227 -24.14 6.06 -17.62
N PHE A 228 -23.36 6.40 -18.64
CA PHE A 228 -22.84 7.75 -18.79
C PHE A 228 -22.68 8.17 -20.25
N TYR A 229 -22.69 9.47 -20.46
CA TYR A 229 -22.42 10.12 -21.73
C TYR A 229 -21.31 11.15 -21.53
N ALA A 230 -20.15 10.93 -22.16
CA ALA A 230 -18.90 11.58 -21.83
C ALA A 230 -18.87 13.09 -22.10
N ALA A 231 -19.63 13.59 -23.08
CA ALA A 231 -19.69 15.04 -23.31
C ALA A 231 -20.68 15.76 -22.37
N TYR A 232 -21.51 15.02 -21.62
CA TYR A 232 -22.50 15.59 -20.72
C TYR A 232 -21.89 15.87 -19.35
N ARG A 233 -21.48 17.13 -19.13
CA ARG A 233 -20.75 17.58 -17.94
C ARG A 233 -21.35 17.24 -16.58
N PRO A 234 -22.69 17.17 -16.39
CA PRO A 234 -23.24 16.69 -15.13
C PRO A 234 -22.82 15.25 -14.76
N HIS A 235 -22.34 14.45 -15.72
CA HIS A 235 -21.75 13.14 -15.45
C HIS A 235 -20.29 13.18 -14.98
N ASP A 236 -19.61 14.34 -14.93
CA ASP A 236 -18.19 14.40 -14.52
C ASP A 236 -17.99 13.86 -13.08
N ASN A 237 -18.98 14.06 -12.19
CA ASN A 237 -18.98 13.53 -10.83
C ASN A 237 -19.49 12.09 -10.72
N LEU A 238 -20.03 11.50 -11.80
CA LEU A 238 -20.66 10.18 -11.74
C LEU A 238 -19.64 9.06 -11.48
N ARG A 239 -18.35 9.28 -11.75
CA ARG A 239 -17.26 8.38 -11.30
C ARG A 239 -17.14 8.30 -9.77
N ASN A 240 -17.39 9.39 -9.05
CA ASN A 240 -17.40 9.38 -7.58
C ASN A 240 -18.62 8.63 -7.02
N VAL A 241 -19.76 8.75 -7.70
CA VAL A 241 -20.97 7.97 -7.40
C VAL A 241 -20.68 6.47 -7.61
N ALA A 242 -20.04 6.12 -8.72
CA ALA A 242 -19.59 4.76 -9.00
C ALA A 242 -18.61 4.25 -7.95
N GLN A 243 -17.62 5.06 -7.55
CA GLN A 243 -16.67 4.72 -6.49
C GLN A 243 -17.38 4.44 -5.16
N THR A 244 -18.36 5.26 -4.79
CA THR A 244 -19.17 5.06 -3.58
C THR A 244 -19.89 3.71 -3.60
N ALA A 245 -20.43 3.30 -4.75
CA ALA A 245 -21.07 1.99 -4.88
C ALA A 245 -20.05 0.84 -4.75
N LEU A 246 -18.88 0.96 -5.38
CA LEU A 246 -17.80 -0.02 -5.24
C LEU A 246 -17.32 -0.13 -3.78
N ASP A 247 -17.25 0.98 -3.04
CA ASP A 247 -16.85 1.02 -1.63
C ASP A 247 -17.91 0.38 -0.71
N ASN A 248 -19.19 0.48 -1.10
CA ASN A 248 -20.29 -0.27 -0.49
C ASN A 248 -20.33 -1.75 -0.92
N ASN A 249 -19.27 -2.25 -1.57
CA ASN A 249 -19.04 -3.65 -1.91
C ASN A 249 -20.04 -4.24 -2.92
N VAL A 250 -20.51 -3.44 -3.89
CA VAL A 250 -21.29 -3.95 -5.04
C VAL A 250 -20.52 -3.86 -6.35
N ALA A 251 -20.72 -4.82 -7.26
CA ALA A 251 -20.12 -4.81 -8.58
C ALA A 251 -20.93 -3.97 -9.57
N LEU A 252 -20.24 -3.29 -10.49
CA LEU A 252 -20.83 -2.44 -11.51
C LEU A 252 -20.58 -2.98 -12.93
N PHE A 253 -21.49 -2.68 -13.85
CA PHE A 253 -21.34 -2.93 -15.28
C PHE A 253 -21.87 -1.72 -16.06
N VAL A 254 -21.07 -1.18 -16.99
CA VAL A 254 -21.51 -0.09 -17.87
C VAL A 254 -22.15 -0.67 -19.14
N THR A 255 -23.41 -1.10 -19.05
CA THR A 255 -24.08 -1.72 -20.20
C THR A 255 -24.35 -0.72 -21.32
N GLU A 256 -24.35 0.58 -21.03
CA GLU A 256 -24.47 1.64 -22.03
C GLU A 256 -23.58 2.85 -21.71
N TRP A 257 -22.88 3.36 -22.73
CA TRP A 257 -22.22 4.66 -22.67
C TRP A 257 -22.01 5.32 -24.03
N GLY A 258 -21.96 6.65 -24.07
CA GLY A 258 -21.73 7.43 -25.30
C GLY A 258 -20.55 8.40 -25.21
N THR A 259 -19.90 8.70 -26.36
CA THR A 259 -18.82 9.71 -26.44
C THR A 259 -19.33 11.16 -26.46
N ILE A 260 -20.63 11.34 -26.65
CA ILE A 260 -21.33 12.60 -26.96
C ILE A 260 -22.25 13.02 -25.80
N LEU A 261 -23.18 13.96 -26.02
CA LEU A 261 -24.18 14.35 -25.01
C LEU A 261 -25.22 13.24 -24.81
N ASN A 262 -25.88 13.25 -23.65
CA ASN A 262 -26.97 12.33 -23.29
C ASN A 262 -28.21 12.42 -24.19
N THR A 263 -28.28 13.41 -25.08
CA THR A 263 -29.35 13.55 -26.08
C THR A 263 -29.12 12.73 -27.34
N GLY A 264 -27.99 12.02 -27.45
CA GLY A 264 -27.58 11.36 -28.70
C GLY A 264 -26.99 12.33 -29.74
N GLN A 265 -26.76 13.60 -29.37
CA GLN A 265 -26.27 14.64 -30.27
C GLN A 265 -24.97 15.29 -29.77
N GLY A 266 -24.35 16.11 -30.61
CA GLY A 266 -23.15 16.90 -30.28
C GLY A 266 -21.84 16.25 -30.72
N ALA A 267 -20.74 16.97 -30.51
CA ALA A 267 -19.40 16.47 -30.83
C ALA A 267 -18.92 15.49 -29.75
N PRO A 268 -18.19 14.42 -30.12
CA PRO A 268 -17.53 13.55 -29.15
C PRO A 268 -16.54 14.32 -28.25
N ASP A 269 -16.52 13.98 -26.96
CA ASP A 269 -15.54 14.48 -25.99
C ASP A 269 -14.48 13.40 -25.75
N LEU A 270 -13.40 13.44 -26.54
CA LEU A 270 -12.34 12.44 -26.46
C LEU A 270 -11.63 12.44 -25.10
N GLN A 271 -11.37 13.62 -24.53
CA GLN A 271 -10.64 13.73 -23.26
C GLN A 271 -11.43 13.11 -22.11
N ASN A 272 -12.71 13.45 -21.97
CA ASN A 272 -13.53 12.86 -20.91
C ASN A 272 -13.82 11.38 -21.19
N THR A 273 -13.94 10.98 -22.46
CA THR A 273 -14.05 9.56 -22.84
C THR A 273 -12.83 8.77 -22.36
N THR A 274 -11.61 9.26 -22.63
CA THR A 274 -10.37 8.63 -22.15
C THR A 274 -10.33 8.54 -20.62
N THR A 275 -10.79 9.58 -19.93
CA THR A 275 -10.87 9.60 -18.45
C THR A 275 -11.81 8.52 -17.93
N TRP A 276 -12.99 8.40 -18.54
CA TRP A 276 -13.95 7.34 -18.22
C TRP A 276 -13.39 5.95 -18.49
N MET A 277 -12.81 5.71 -19.67
CA MET A 277 -12.25 4.42 -20.03
C MET A 277 -11.12 4.00 -19.09
N SER A 278 -10.26 4.95 -18.67
CA SER A 278 -9.21 4.70 -17.69
C SER A 278 -9.77 4.28 -16.34
N PHE A 279 -10.82 4.98 -15.87
CA PHE A 279 -11.54 4.59 -14.65
C PHE A 279 -12.15 3.19 -14.75
N LEU A 280 -12.85 2.87 -15.84
CA LEU A 280 -13.44 1.54 -16.02
C LEU A 280 -12.37 0.45 -16.08
N LYS A 281 -11.25 0.71 -16.75
CA LYS A 281 -10.13 -0.22 -16.85
C LYS A 281 -9.48 -0.48 -15.48
N ASP A 282 -9.18 0.57 -14.71
CA ASP A 282 -8.62 0.49 -13.35
C ASP A 282 -9.53 -0.29 -12.40
N LYS A 283 -10.84 -0.05 -12.48
CA LYS A 283 -11.83 -0.74 -11.62
C LYS A 283 -12.23 -2.12 -12.12
N GLY A 284 -11.76 -2.54 -13.30
CA GLY A 284 -12.15 -3.81 -13.91
C GLY A 284 -13.64 -3.87 -14.26
N ILE A 285 -14.24 -2.74 -14.66
CA ILE A 285 -15.65 -2.65 -15.04
C ILE A 285 -15.78 -2.91 -16.53
N SER A 286 -16.69 -3.80 -16.91
CA SER A 286 -17.02 -4.11 -18.30
C SER A 286 -17.92 -3.03 -18.92
N HIS A 287 -17.85 -2.84 -20.25
CA HIS A 287 -18.65 -1.82 -20.92
C HIS A 287 -19.16 -2.15 -22.34
N ALA A 288 -20.30 -1.58 -22.71
CA ALA A 288 -20.80 -1.59 -24.10
C ALA A 288 -21.18 -0.18 -24.60
N ASN A 289 -20.62 0.23 -25.74
CA ASN A 289 -20.86 1.57 -26.28
C ASN A 289 -22.19 1.68 -27.03
N TRP A 290 -22.91 2.78 -26.80
CA TRP A 290 -24.07 3.24 -27.57
C TRP A 290 -23.66 4.17 -28.74
N SER A 291 -23.95 3.86 -30.00
CA SER A 291 -24.53 2.59 -30.47
C SER A 291 -24.07 2.19 -31.87
N LEU A 292 -24.14 0.89 -32.15
CA LEU A 292 -24.09 0.36 -33.50
C LEU A 292 -25.40 0.65 -34.23
N SER A 293 -25.40 1.78 -34.95
CA SER A 293 -26.46 2.28 -35.82
C SER A 293 -25.85 3.15 -36.93
N ASP A 294 -26.67 3.50 -37.92
CA ASP A 294 -26.40 4.49 -38.96
C ASP A 294 -27.47 5.58 -38.99
N LYS A 295 -27.96 5.96 -37.80
CA LYS A 295 -29.07 6.91 -37.68
C LYS A 295 -28.67 8.27 -38.25
N ALA A 296 -29.60 8.88 -38.98
CA ALA A 296 -29.35 10.16 -39.62
C ALA A 296 -29.31 11.32 -38.63
N PHE A 297 -28.67 12.42 -39.04
CA PHE A 297 -28.66 13.69 -38.31
C PHE A 297 -30.09 14.07 -37.86
N PRO A 298 -30.29 14.54 -36.60
CA PRO A 298 -29.29 15.15 -35.70
C PRO A 298 -28.50 14.20 -34.80
N GLU A 299 -28.70 12.88 -34.88
CA GLU A 299 -27.93 11.93 -34.06
C GLU A 299 -26.46 11.87 -34.53
N THR A 300 -25.52 11.95 -33.58
CA THR A 300 -24.07 11.92 -33.85
C THR A 300 -23.36 10.81 -33.08
N GLY A 301 -24.07 10.08 -32.23
CA GLY A 301 -23.55 8.96 -31.43
C GLY A 301 -23.40 7.64 -32.20
N SER A 302 -24.11 7.48 -33.32
CA SER A 302 -24.04 6.31 -34.19
C SER A 302 -22.61 5.97 -34.61
N ILE A 303 -22.26 4.69 -34.57
CA ILE A 303 -20.94 4.21 -35.01
C ILE A 303 -20.75 4.38 -36.52
N VAL A 304 -21.77 4.08 -37.32
CA VAL A 304 -21.69 4.06 -38.78
C VAL A 304 -22.24 5.38 -39.34
N GLN A 305 -21.62 5.87 -40.42
CA GLN A 305 -22.13 7.05 -41.12
C GLN A 305 -23.56 6.85 -41.62
N ALA A 306 -24.36 7.93 -41.57
CA ALA A 306 -25.78 7.89 -41.86
C ALA A 306 -26.12 7.20 -43.19
N GLY A 307 -27.04 6.24 -43.14
CA GLY A 307 -27.57 5.52 -44.30
C GLY A 307 -26.61 4.58 -45.02
N GLN A 308 -25.44 4.27 -44.44
CA GLN A 308 -24.50 3.30 -45.03
C GLN A 308 -24.83 1.84 -44.64
N GLY A 309 -25.64 1.62 -43.60
CA GLY A 309 -26.03 0.31 -43.10
C GLY A 309 -24.86 -0.62 -42.77
N ILE A 310 -25.08 -1.93 -42.92
CA ILE A 310 -24.04 -2.96 -42.66
C ILE A 310 -22.83 -2.75 -43.57
N SER A 311 -23.03 -2.39 -44.83
CA SER A 311 -21.93 -2.07 -45.76
C SER A 311 -21.02 -0.98 -45.20
N GLY A 312 -21.58 0.02 -44.50
CA GLY A 312 -20.79 1.05 -43.83
C GLY A 312 -19.90 0.51 -42.73
N LEU A 313 -20.40 -0.42 -41.91
CA LEU A 313 -19.61 -1.10 -40.89
C LEU A 313 -18.46 -1.91 -41.53
N LEU A 314 -18.80 -2.76 -42.52
CA LEU A 314 -17.84 -3.66 -43.18
C LEU A 314 -16.72 -2.92 -43.93
N ASN A 315 -16.99 -1.68 -44.38
CA ASN A 315 -16.03 -0.85 -45.10
C ASN A 315 -15.42 0.26 -44.24
N ASP A 316 -15.54 0.20 -42.91
CA ASP A 316 -15.00 1.20 -41.96
C ASP A 316 -15.47 2.65 -42.24
N GLN A 317 -16.69 2.83 -42.76
CA GLN A 317 -17.33 4.13 -42.96
C GLN A 317 -17.94 4.64 -41.65
N LEU A 318 -17.06 4.92 -40.69
CA LEU A 318 -17.44 5.26 -39.31
C LEU A 318 -17.62 6.77 -39.10
N THR A 319 -18.42 7.14 -38.12
CA THR A 319 -18.45 8.51 -37.57
C THR A 319 -17.21 8.77 -36.70
N THR A 320 -17.02 10.01 -36.24
CA THR A 320 -15.97 10.32 -35.26
C THR A 320 -16.15 9.53 -33.96
N SER A 321 -17.40 9.36 -33.48
CA SER A 321 -17.70 8.50 -32.33
C SER A 321 -17.29 7.05 -32.62
N GLY A 322 -17.67 6.52 -33.78
CA GLY A 322 -17.33 5.15 -34.18
C GLY A 322 -15.83 4.88 -34.27
N GLN A 323 -15.03 5.85 -34.73
CA GLN A 323 -13.56 5.73 -34.77
C GLN A 323 -12.95 5.65 -33.37
N ILE A 324 -13.42 6.47 -32.42
CA ILE A 324 -12.97 6.45 -31.03
C ILE A 324 -13.31 5.11 -30.39
N VAL A 325 -14.55 4.66 -30.55
CA VAL A 325 -15.05 3.40 -29.98
C VAL A 325 -14.33 2.19 -30.55
N LYS A 326 -14.09 2.16 -31.87
CA LYS A 326 -13.30 1.10 -32.51
C LYS A 326 -11.92 0.96 -31.86
N ASN A 327 -11.24 2.08 -31.66
CA ASN A 327 -9.91 2.09 -31.05
C ASN A 327 -9.94 1.53 -29.62
N ILE A 328 -10.92 1.96 -28.81
CA ILE A 328 -11.08 1.48 -27.43
C ILE A 328 -11.28 -0.04 -27.40
N ILE A 329 -12.20 -0.57 -28.21
CA ILE A 329 -12.53 -2.01 -28.21
C ILE A 329 -11.34 -2.84 -28.71
N GLN A 330 -10.69 -2.43 -29.80
CA GLN A 330 -9.54 -3.16 -30.38
C GLN A 330 -8.38 -3.32 -29.39
N ASN A 331 -8.20 -2.35 -28.51
CA ASN A 331 -7.10 -2.28 -27.54
C ASN A 331 -7.56 -2.58 -26.10
N TRP A 332 -8.77 -3.11 -25.89
CA TRP A 332 -9.24 -3.37 -24.53
C TRP A 332 -8.51 -4.57 -23.93
N ASP A 333 -8.43 -5.69 -24.64
CA ASP A 333 -7.80 -6.92 -24.14
C ASP A 333 -6.29 -6.98 -24.35
N THR A 334 -5.70 -6.00 -25.01
CA THR A 334 -4.24 -5.85 -24.95
C THR A 334 -3.88 -5.64 -23.49
N PRO A 335 -3.03 -6.49 -22.89
CA PRO A 335 -2.46 -6.18 -21.59
C PRO A 335 -1.95 -4.76 -21.71
N THR A 336 -2.35 -3.90 -20.78
CA THR A 336 -1.50 -2.76 -20.44
C THR A 336 -0.21 -3.39 -19.93
N THR A 337 0.68 -3.79 -20.85
CA THR A 337 2.09 -3.54 -20.66
C THR A 337 2.10 -2.04 -20.44
N THR A 338 2.10 -1.60 -19.21
CA THR A 338 3.27 -1.77 -18.39
C THR A 338 2.88 -1.84 -16.92
N GLY A 339 3.56 -2.66 -16.12
CA GLY A 339 3.75 -2.30 -14.72
C GLY A 339 4.47 -0.93 -14.61
N PRO A 340 4.86 -0.50 -13.41
CA PRO A 340 5.66 0.71 -13.23
C PRO A 340 6.71 0.91 -14.33
N THR A 341 6.57 1.96 -15.13
CA THR A 341 7.51 2.28 -16.20
C THR A 341 8.53 3.28 -15.75
N THR A 342 9.70 3.25 -16.38
CA THR A 342 10.68 4.32 -16.26
C THR A 342 10.82 5.01 -17.61
N SER A 343 10.31 6.25 -17.71
CA SER A 343 10.42 7.10 -18.90
C SER A 343 11.65 8.00 -18.78
N GLN A 344 12.60 7.87 -19.70
CA GLN A 344 13.79 8.74 -19.78
C GLN A 344 13.53 9.86 -20.79
N CYS A 345 13.21 11.05 -20.30
CA CYS A 345 12.84 12.18 -21.14
C CYS A 345 13.97 13.21 -21.28
N ASN A 346 14.16 13.66 -22.52
CA ASN A 346 15.08 14.73 -22.89
C ASN A 346 14.44 15.78 -23.84
N THR A 347 13.12 15.72 -24.04
CA THR A 347 12.33 16.67 -24.82
C THR A 347 11.04 17.01 -24.08
N ILE A 348 10.48 18.19 -24.33
CA ILE A 348 9.19 18.63 -23.75
C ILE A 348 8.06 17.67 -24.12
N GLU A 349 8.04 17.21 -25.38
CA GLU A 349 7.04 16.26 -25.87
C GLU A 349 7.09 14.93 -25.12
N CYS A 350 8.29 14.43 -24.79
CA CYS A 350 8.41 13.23 -23.95
C CYS A 350 7.82 13.48 -22.55
N ILE A 351 8.16 14.61 -21.93
CA ILE A 351 7.71 14.93 -20.57
C ILE A 351 6.19 15.03 -20.53
N ARG A 352 5.58 15.73 -21.49
CA ARG A 352 4.12 15.87 -21.60
C ARG A 352 3.44 14.52 -21.79
N ASN A 353 3.87 13.73 -22.77
CA ASN A 353 3.29 12.40 -23.01
C ASN A 353 3.46 11.47 -21.80
N ALA A 354 4.62 11.49 -21.15
CA ALA A 354 4.87 10.66 -19.96
C ALA A 354 3.98 11.08 -18.78
N MET A 355 3.74 12.37 -18.59
CA MET A 355 2.83 12.86 -17.54
C MET A 355 1.36 12.58 -17.87
N GLU A 356 0.96 12.70 -19.14
CA GLU A 356 -0.40 12.43 -19.60
C GLU A 356 -0.77 10.95 -19.50
N THR A 357 0.19 10.06 -19.74
CA THR A 357 -0.01 8.60 -19.71
C THR A 357 0.42 7.94 -18.40
N ALA A 358 0.81 8.74 -17.40
CA ALA A 358 1.30 8.24 -16.13
C ALA A 358 0.27 7.37 -15.40
N GLN A 359 0.75 6.36 -14.70
CA GLN A 359 -0.02 5.52 -13.77
C GLN A 359 0.78 5.26 -12.49
N ALA A 360 0.12 4.74 -11.47
CA ALA A 360 0.75 4.46 -10.17
C ALA A 360 2.04 3.62 -10.30
N GLY A 361 3.13 4.15 -9.74
CA GLY A 361 4.46 3.56 -9.75
C GLY A 361 5.36 4.02 -10.90
N ASP A 362 4.85 4.72 -11.90
CA ASP A 362 5.68 5.25 -12.97
C ASP A 362 6.75 6.23 -12.46
N GLU A 363 7.91 6.19 -13.12
CA GLU A 363 9.04 7.09 -12.89
C GLU A 363 9.40 7.83 -14.18
N ILE A 364 9.21 9.14 -14.18
CA ILE A 364 9.54 10.05 -15.27
C ILE A 364 10.85 10.77 -14.91
N ILE A 365 11.92 10.43 -15.61
CA ILE A 365 13.28 10.94 -15.37
C ILE A 365 13.64 11.93 -16.45
N ILE A 366 13.92 13.17 -16.06
CA ILE A 366 14.20 14.27 -16.98
C ILE A 366 15.71 14.52 -17.02
N ALA A 367 16.31 14.39 -18.21
CA ALA A 367 17.72 14.68 -18.42
C ALA A 367 18.03 16.15 -18.10
N SER A 368 19.21 16.43 -17.54
CA SER A 368 19.68 17.80 -17.31
C SER A 368 19.66 18.63 -18.60
N GLY A 369 19.23 19.88 -18.50
CA GLY A 369 19.11 20.79 -19.64
C GLY A 369 18.09 21.89 -19.38
N THR A 370 17.98 22.84 -20.30
CA THR A 370 16.95 23.88 -20.25
C THR A 370 15.84 23.55 -21.24
N TYR A 371 14.61 23.51 -20.74
CA TYR A 371 13.39 23.19 -21.49
C TYR A 371 12.58 24.46 -21.63
N ASN A 372 12.67 25.09 -22.80
CA ASN A 372 11.92 26.30 -23.12
C ASN A 372 10.59 25.90 -23.75
N PHE A 373 9.49 26.12 -23.02
CA PHE A 373 8.16 25.85 -23.56
C PHE A 373 7.76 26.89 -24.59
N GLU A 374 7.16 26.45 -25.70
CA GLU A 374 6.74 27.32 -26.81
C GLU A 374 5.21 27.57 -26.80
N ASP A 375 4.47 26.73 -26.08
CA ASP A 375 3.02 26.66 -26.07
C ASP A 375 2.49 26.28 -24.67
N LYS A 376 1.21 26.60 -24.43
CA LYS A 376 0.49 26.29 -23.19
C LYS A 376 -0.60 25.27 -23.49
N ILE A 377 -0.84 24.36 -22.56
CA ILE A 377 -1.97 23.41 -22.56
C ILE A 377 -2.99 23.84 -21.49
N LYS A 378 -4.08 23.07 -21.37
CA LYS A 378 -5.09 23.28 -20.33
C LYS A 378 -4.87 22.32 -19.18
N GLY A 379 -4.77 22.87 -17.97
CA GLY A 379 -4.71 22.10 -16.72
C GLY A 379 -6.03 22.16 -15.95
N ALA A 380 -5.95 21.89 -14.65
CA ALA A 380 -7.07 21.99 -13.73
C ALA A 380 -7.79 23.35 -13.87
N PHE A 381 -9.12 23.35 -13.73
CA PHE A 381 -9.97 24.53 -13.88
C PHE A 381 -9.79 25.31 -15.20
N ASN A 382 -9.30 24.65 -16.27
CA ASN A 382 -9.03 25.24 -17.58
C ASN A 382 -7.98 26.38 -17.55
N HIS A 383 -7.12 26.40 -16.53
CA HIS A 383 -5.97 27.30 -16.45
C HIS A 383 -4.96 26.98 -17.56
N ASN A 384 -4.27 28.01 -18.04
CA ASN A 384 -3.14 27.82 -18.94
C ASN A 384 -1.97 27.26 -18.13
N VAL A 385 -1.38 26.16 -18.59
CA VAL A 385 -0.24 25.51 -17.93
C VAL A 385 0.76 24.98 -18.96
N TYR A 386 1.99 24.70 -18.54
CA TYR A 386 3.02 24.14 -19.43
C TYR A 386 3.13 22.62 -19.32
N LEU A 387 2.94 22.10 -18.11
CA LEU A 387 2.86 20.68 -17.77
C LEU A 387 1.62 20.43 -16.90
N TYR A 388 0.97 19.29 -17.10
CA TYR A 388 -0.23 18.90 -16.38
C TYR A 388 -0.20 17.40 -16.08
N GLY A 389 -0.54 17.02 -14.84
CA GLY A 389 -0.65 15.63 -14.41
C GLY A 389 -1.92 15.40 -13.60
N SER A 390 -2.82 14.56 -14.11
CA SER A 390 -4.09 14.20 -13.44
C SER A 390 -4.14 12.76 -12.92
N ALA A 391 -3.11 11.95 -13.24
CA ALA A 391 -3.06 10.55 -12.84
C ALA A 391 -2.83 10.39 -11.33
N ASN A 392 -3.44 9.38 -10.72
CA ASN A 392 -3.25 9.08 -9.31
C ASN A 392 -2.15 8.02 -9.12
N GLY A 393 -1.17 8.33 -8.26
CA GLY A 393 -0.36 7.32 -7.62
C GLY A 393 -1.12 6.65 -6.47
N ASN A 394 -0.41 5.85 -5.67
CA ASN A 394 -0.90 5.41 -4.37
C ASN A 394 0.25 5.34 -3.36
N SER A 395 -0.09 5.13 -2.09
CA SER A 395 0.89 5.11 -0.98
C SER A 395 2.01 4.09 -1.15
N ALA A 396 1.77 2.98 -1.86
CA ALA A 396 2.79 1.98 -2.16
C ALA A 396 3.57 2.29 -3.44
N ASN A 397 2.92 2.93 -4.41
CA ASN A 397 3.43 3.18 -5.76
C ASN A 397 3.11 4.63 -6.17
N PRO A 398 3.84 5.63 -5.63
CA PRO A 398 3.68 7.02 -6.06
C PRO A 398 4.16 7.19 -7.50
N ILE A 399 3.65 8.22 -8.19
CA ILE A 399 4.18 8.64 -9.49
C ILE A 399 5.38 9.54 -9.22
N ILE A 400 6.54 9.21 -9.77
CA ILE A 400 7.79 9.95 -9.53
C ILE A 400 8.13 10.79 -10.76
N LEU A 401 8.18 12.11 -10.62
CA LEU A 401 8.70 13.04 -11.63
C LEU A 401 10.01 13.64 -11.11
N ARG A 402 11.14 13.33 -11.73
CA ARG A 402 12.43 13.82 -11.22
C ARG A 402 13.47 14.22 -12.24
N GLY A 403 14.36 15.13 -11.84
CA GLY A 403 15.62 15.33 -12.53
C GLY A 403 16.50 14.07 -12.50
N ALA A 404 17.24 13.83 -13.59
CA ALA A 404 18.21 12.76 -13.67
C ALA A 404 19.42 12.98 -12.74
N ASN A 405 19.72 14.25 -12.41
CA ASN A 405 20.86 14.65 -11.60
C ASN A 405 20.50 15.85 -10.71
N ALA A 406 20.36 15.62 -9.40
CA ALA A 406 20.06 16.66 -8.42
C ALA A 406 21.11 17.79 -8.34
N ALA A 407 22.38 17.51 -8.67
CA ALA A 407 23.44 18.52 -8.69
C ALA A 407 23.43 19.38 -9.97
N ASN A 408 22.68 18.97 -10.99
CA ASN A 408 22.48 19.70 -12.25
C ASN A 408 21.03 19.50 -12.72
N PRO A 409 20.06 20.10 -12.01
CA PRO A 409 18.64 19.85 -12.27
C PRO A 409 18.24 20.36 -13.66
N PRO A 410 17.30 19.69 -14.35
CA PRO A 410 16.64 20.29 -15.51
C PRO A 410 15.93 21.59 -15.12
N VAL A 411 15.95 22.56 -16.04
CA VAL A 411 15.35 23.88 -15.85
C VAL A 411 14.14 24.00 -16.77
N PHE A 412 12.96 24.15 -16.21
CA PHE A 412 11.71 24.41 -16.90
C PHE A 412 11.47 25.90 -17.02
N ASN A 413 11.43 26.39 -18.26
CA ASN A 413 11.35 27.81 -18.58
C ASN A 413 10.09 28.09 -19.41
N GLY A 414 9.12 28.79 -18.83
CA GLY A 414 7.93 29.23 -19.55
C GLY A 414 8.22 30.42 -20.47
N LEU A 415 7.15 31.00 -21.04
CA LEU A 415 7.22 32.07 -22.03
C LEU A 415 7.31 33.46 -21.41
N ASP A 416 6.55 33.66 -20.32
CA ASP A 416 6.33 34.96 -19.71
C ASP A 416 5.97 34.83 -18.23
N TYR A 417 5.99 35.95 -17.51
CA TYR A 417 5.69 36.03 -16.07
C TYR A 417 4.22 36.38 -15.78
N THR A 418 3.35 36.44 -16.78
CA THR A 418 1.98 36.99 -16.66
C THR A 418 0.88 35.95 -16.81
N ASP A 419 1.15 34.85 -17.51
CA ASP A 419 0.18 33.79 -17.74
C ASP A 419 0.87 32.44 -17.92
N GLY A 420 0.27 31.37 -17.41
CA GLY A 420 0.81 30.02 -17.49
C GLY A 420 1.47 29.53 -16.20
N TYR A 421 0.93 28.48 -15.60
CA TYR A 421 1.61 27.77 -14.50
C TYR A 421 2.64 26.80 -15.09
N LEU A 422 3.86 26.73 -14.53
CA LEU A 422 4.88 25.82 -15.06
C LEU A 422 4.45 24.36 -14.93
N ILE A 423 3.79 24.01 -13.83
CA ILE A 423 3.20 22.70 -13.64
C ILE A 423 1.94 22.79 -12.78
N SER A 424 0.91 22.03 -13.18
CA SER A 424 -0.32 21.82 -12.41
C SER A 424 -0.55 20.33 -12.21
N ILE A 425 -0.84 19.92 -10.97
CA ILE A 425 -1.10 18.52 -10.62
C ILE A 425 -2.46 18.43 -9.94
N GLU A 426 -3.30 17.54 -10.47
CA GLU A 426 -4.63 17.22 -9.92
C GLU A 426 -4.68 15.82 -9.28
N GLY A 427 -3.77 14.93 -9.66
CA GLY A 427 -3.73 13.57 -9.12
C GLY A 427 -3.00 13.45 -7.77
N ASP A 428 -3.35 12.45 -6.99
CA ASP A 428 -2.77 12.15 -5.68
C ASP A 428 -1.42 11.41 -5.79
N TYR A 429 -0.62 11.43 -4.72
CA TYR A 429 0.62 10.67 -4.56
C TYR A 429 1.70 10.93 -5.65
N TRP A 430 1.93 12.20 -5.97
CA TRP A 430 3.05 12.60 -6.83
C TRP A 430 4.30 12.92 -6.02
N ALA A 431 5.45 12.38 -6.43
CA ALA A 431 6.76 12.73 -5.89
C ALA A 431 7.55 13.53 -6.95
N ILE A 432 7.54 14.86 -6.83
CA ILE A 432 8.22 15.79 -7.75
C ILE A 432 9.52 16.26 -7.11
N LYS A 433 10.67 15.96 -7.73
CA LYS A 433 11.96 16.28 -7.14
C LYS A 433 13.08 16.63 -8.11
N ASP A 434 14.09 17.34 -7.61
CA ASP A 434 15.33 17.61 -8.34
C ASP A 434 15.13 18.39 -9.66
N ILE A 435 14.20 19.35 -9.70
CA ILE A 435 13.86 20.16 -10.89
C ILE A 435 13.92 21.65 -10.53
N ALA A 436 14.37 22.47 -11.48
CA ALA A 436 14.31 23.92 -11.40
C ALA A 436 13.18 24.50 -12.27
N PHE A 437 12.46 25.49 -11.75
CA PHE A 437 11.30 26.13 -12.38
C PHE A 437 11.52 27.64 -12.45
N THR A 438 11.38 28.21 -13.65
CA THR A 438 11.54 29.65 -13.90
C THR A 438 10.57 30.18 -14.98
N THR A 439 10.20 31.44 -14.89
CA THR A 439 9.45 32.17 -15.93
C THR A 439 8.04 31.63 -16.19
N GLY A 440 7.18 31.68 -15.18
CA GLY A 440 5.72 31.46 -15.31
C GLY A 440 4.95 32.46 -14.45
N SER A 441 3.62 32.54 -14.60
CA SER A 441 2.81 33.32 -13.64
C SER A 441 2.85 32.68 -12.25
N LYS A 442 2.76 31.35 -12.19
CA LYS A 442 3.00 30.54 -10.99
C LYS A 442 3.97 29.40 -11.29
N GLY A 443 4.71 28.96 -10.28
CA GLY A 443 5.62 27.83 -10.42
C GLY A 443 4.86 26.50 -10.45
N ILE A 444 4.53 26.00 -9.27
CA ILE A 444 3.88 24.69 -9.06
C ILE A 444 2.53 24.92 -8.41
N VAL A 445 1.46 24.36 -8.98
CA VAL A 445 0.13 24.38 -8.37
C VAL A 445 -0.37 22.96 -8.17
N LEU A 446 -0.65 22.60 -6.91
CA LEU A 446 -1.41 21.40 -6.57
C LEU A 446 -2.88 21.81 -6.43
N ASP A 447 -3.77 21.20 -7.21
CA ASP A 447 -5.22 21.45 -7.19
C ASP A 447 -5.92 20.14 -6.84
N ASN A 448 -6.50 20.01 -5.65
CA ASN A 448 -7.07 18.75 -5.14
C ASN A 448 -6.11 17.54 -5.18
N SER A 449 -4.80 17.79 -5.14
CA SER A 449 -3.76 16.75 -5.10
C SER A 449 -3.31 16.51 -3.66
N ASN A 450 -3.44 15.27 -3.20
CA ASN A 450 -3.19 14.87 -1.83
C ASN A 450 -2.01 13.89 -1.73
N HIS A 451 -1.36 13.87 -0.57
CA HIS A 451 -0.24 12.96 -0.27
C HIS A 451 0.95 13.09 -1.24
N SER A 452 1.09 14.24 -1.89
CA SER A 452 2.18 14.54 -2.81
C SER A 452 3.39 15.14 -2.08
N THR A 453 4.58 14.87 -2.58
CA THR A 453 5.86 15.39 -2.06
C THR A 453 6.55 16.24 -3.12
N LEU A 454 6.86 17.49 -2.78
CA LEU A 454 7.70 18.40 -3.55
C LEU A 454 9.05 18.51 -2.84
N GLN A 455 10.12 17.98 -3.45
CA GLN A 455 11.41 17.84 -2.77
C GLN A 455 12.59 18.38 -3.58
N ASN A 456 13.49 19.11 -2.94
CA ASN A 456 14.75 19.57 -3.57
C ASN A 456 14.49 20.32 -4.90
N LEU A 457 13.49 21.19 -4.89
CA LEU A 457 13.11 22.00 -6.05
C LEU A 457 13.74 23.38 -5.95
N ILE A 458 14.11 23.95 -7.09
CA ILE A 458 14.55 25.35 -7.19
C ILE A 458 13.45 26.11 -7.92
N VAL A 459 12.73 27.01 -7.25
CA VAL A 459 11.64 27.76 -7.87
C VAL A 459 11.97 29.24 -7.81
N HIS A 460 12.22 29.86 -8.97
CA HIS A 460 12.68 31.23 -9.00
C HIS A 460 12.23 32.00 -10.23
N ASP A 461 12.31 33.33 -10.16
CA ASP A 461 11.90 34.21 -11.26
C ASP A 461 10.46 33.92 -11.71
N ILE A 462 9.55 34.01 -10.74
CA ILE A 462 8.13 33.73 -10.93
C ILE A 462 7.33 35.04 -10.88
N GLY A 463 6.29 35.14 -11.71
CA GLY A 463 5.45 36.32 -11.84
C GLY A 463 4.70 36.69 -10.57
N GLU A 464 4.11 35.67 -9.94
CA GLU A 464 3.31 35.72 -8.72
C GLU A 464 3.89 34.71 -7.73
N GLU A 465 3.18 33.60 -7.48
CA GLU A 465 3.45 32.62 -6.44
C GLU A 465 4.36 31.48 -6.92
N ALA A 466 5.35 31.09 -6.11
CA ALA A 466 6.23 29.98 -6.46
C ALA A 466 5.56 28.60 -6.32
N ILE A 467 5.01 28.28 -5.15
CA ILE A 467 4.31 27.01 -4.90
C ILE A 467 2.95 27.27 -4.25
N HIS A 468 1.87 26.76 -4.86
CA HIS A 468 0.50 26.91 -4.39
C HIS A 468 -0.15 25.55 -4.11
N LEU A 469 -0.52 25.29 -2.86
CA LEU A 469 -1.35 24.15 -2.45
C LEU A 469 -2.80 24.60 -2.35
N ARG A 470 -3.61 24.33 -3.37
CA ARG A 470 -4.96 24.88 -3.56
C ARG A 470 -6.02 23.77 -3.63
N ASP A 471 -7.27 24.17 -3.46
CA ASP A 471 -8.45 23.37 -3.79
C ASP A 471 -8.50 22.01 -3.08
N GLY A 472 -8.39 22.00 -1.76
CA GLY A 472 -8.46 20.75 -0.99
C GLY A 472 -7.15 19.95 -0.90
N SER A 473 -6.08 20.38 -1.58
CA SER A 473 -4.76 19.72 -1.55
C SER A 473 -4.24 19.56 -0.11
N SER A 474 -4.28 18.33 0.41
CA SER A 474 -4.02 18.00 1.81
C SER A 474 -2.96 16.91 1.98
N TYR A 475 -2.35 16.82 3.17
CA TYR A 475 -1.31 15.84 3.50
C TYR A 475 -0.07 15.90 2.59
N ASN A 476 0.20 17.06 1.98
CA ASN A 476 1.35 17.24 1.12
C ASN A 476 2.59 17.68 1.91
N ILE A 477 3.76 17.35 1.37
CA ILE A 477 5.05 17.73 1.95
C ILE A 477 5.83 18.56 0.94
N VAL A 478 6.19 19.80 1.31
CA VAL A 478 7.17 20.63 0.60
C VAL A 478 8.45 20.63 1.42
N THR A 479 9.50 19.99 0.93
CA THR A 479 10.73 19.80 1.71
C THR A 479 12.00 20.11 0.93
N SER A 480 12.96 20.76 1.60
CA SER A 480 14.29 21.02 1.03
C SER A 480 14.27 21.87 -0.25
N CYS A 481 13.25 22.69 -0.47
CA CYS A 481 13.13 23.56 -1.65
C CYS A 481 13.84 24.89 -1.46
N ASN A 482 14.36 25.46 -2.54
CA ASN A 482 14.96 26.79 -2.58
C ASN A 482 14.10 27.73 -3.44
N ILE A 483 13.51 28.74 -2.83
CA ILE A 483 12.50 29.64 -3.43
C ILE A 483 13.00 31.09 -3.34
N TYR A 484 13.15 31.78 -4.47
CA TYR A 484 13.63 33.16 -4.50
C TYR A 484 13.16 33.93 -5.73
N ASN A 485 13.22 35.26 -5.74
CA ASN A 485 12.80 36.10 -6.88
C ASN A 485 11.35 35.85 -7.38
N THR A 486 10.36 35.85 -6.49
CA THR A 486 8.93 35.75 -6.84
C THR A 486 8.30 37.14 -6.96
N GLY A 487 7.06 37.24 -7.49
CA GLY A 487 6.39 38.53 -7.67
C GLY A 487 6.98 39.44 -8.76
N ARG A 488 7.61 38.87 -9.80
CA ARG A 488 8.25 39.62 -10.90
C ARG A 488 7.28 40.55 -11.64
N THR A 489 6.00 40.21 -11.70
CA THR A 489 4.95 41.01 -12.39
C THR A 489 3.93 41.57 -11.42
N GLN A 490 3.61 40.84 -10.35
CA GLN A 490 2.70 41.30 -9.31
C GLN A 490 3.34 41.18 -7.92
N PRO A 491 4.12 42.19 -7.48
CA PRO A 491 4.87 42.07 -6.23
C PRO A 491 4.03 41.83 -4.98
N GLY A 492 2.77 42.27 -4.98
CA GLY A 492 1.81 42.07 -3.89
C GLY A 492 1.06 40.73 -3.90
N PHE A 493 1.34 39.86 -4.87
CA PHE A 493 0.89 38.46 -4.97
C PHE A 493 2.11 37.56 -5.25
N GLY A 494 3.28 37.99 -4.76
CA GLY A 494 4.57 37.37 -5.00
C GLY A 494 4.98 36.39 -3.90
N GLU A 495 4.07 35.59 -3.36
CA GLU A 495 4.35 34.72 -2.23
C GLU A 495 5.32 33.58 -2.61
N GLY A 496 6.17 33.18 -1.65
CA GLY A 496 7.02 32.00 -1.85
C GLY A 496 6.18 30.71 -1.86
N LEU A 497 5.38 30.54 -0.81
CA LEU A 497 4.48 29.40 -0.61
C LEU A 497 3.09 29.89 -0.22
N TYR A 498 2.06 29.38 -0.90
CA TYR A 498 0.68 29.73 -0.67
C TYR A 498 -0.11 28.46 -0.36
N VAL A 499 -0.81 28.40 0.78
CA VAL A 499 -1.63 27.24 1.17
C VAL A 499 -3.08 27.66 1.39
N GLY A 500 -4.00 27.01 0.69
CA GLY A 500 -5.42 27.34 0.68
C GLY A 500 -5.80 28.34 -0.41
N SER A 501 -6.90 29.05 -0.20
CA SER A 501 -7.41 30.11 -1.08
C SER A 501 -7.96 31.28 -0.26
N ASP A 502 -7.81 32.51 -0.76
CA ASP A 502 -8.44 33.68 -0.10
C ASP A 502 -9.97 33.50 -0.06
N LYS A 503 -10.62 34.02 0.98
CA LYS A 503 -12.08 33.93 1.14
C LYS A 503 -12.89 34.35 -0.07
N ALA A 504 -12.39 35.28 -0.87
CA ALA A 504 -13.06 35.71 -2.10
C ALA A 504 -13.14 34.60 -3.15
N GLN A 505 -12.40 33.51 -2.99
CA GLN A 505 -12.31 32.39 -3.92
C GLN A 505 -12.92 31.10 -3.35
N HIS A 506 -13.53 31.12 -2.15
CA HIS A 506 -14.13 29.93 -1.52
C HIS A 506 -15.36 29.38 -2.26
N ASP A 507 -16.00 30.18 -3.11
CA ASP A 507 -17.06 29.70 -4.01
C ASP A 507 -16.50 28.95 -5.24
N THR A 508 -15.20 29.09 -5.51
CA THR A 508 -14.52 28.49 -6.68
C THR A 508 -13.66 27.30 -6.28
N TYR A 509 -12.93 27.42 -5.17
CA TYR A 509 -12.01 26.39 -4.69
C TYR A 509 -12.40 25.92 -3.31
N GLN A 510 -12.20 24.62 -3.05
CA GLN A 510 -12.30 24.06 -1.72
C GLN A 510 -11.29 24.74 -0.79
N SER A 511 -11.77 25.30 0.32
CA SER A 511 -10.97 26.13 1.23
C SER A 511 -10.07 25.31 2.17
N ALA A 512 -10.38 24.03 2.36
CA ALA A 512 -9.71 23.17 3.34
C ALA A 512 -8.49 22.43 2.76
N CYS A 513 -7.31 23.07 2.78
CA CYS A 513 -6.03 22.45 2.41
C CYS A 513 -5.26 21.95 3.65
N ASN A 514 -5.73 20.87 4.28
CA ASN A 514 -5.31 20.52 5.64
C ASN A 514 -4.02 19.68 5.69
N ASP A 515 -3.39 19.66 6.86
CA ASP A 515 -2.33 18.70 7.21
C ASP A 515 -1.10 18.75 6.29
N ASN A 516 -0.85 19.92 5.69
CA ASN A 516 0.31 20.15 4.83
C ASN A 516 1.55 20.51 5.65
N THR A 517 2.73 20.02 5.24
CA THR A 517 4.00 20.31 5.89
C THR A 517 4.95 21.03 4.94
N ILE A 518 5.53 22.13 5.40
CA ILE A 518 6.61 22.88 4.76
C ILE A 518 7.83 22.75 5.66
N GLU A 519 8.90 22.11 5.19
CA GLU A 519 10.09 21.89 6.03
C GLU A 519 11.44 21.99 5.31
N ASN A 520 12.47 22.39 6.03
CA ASN A 520 13.85 22.43 5.52
C ASN A 520 14.05 23.30 4.25
N CYS A 521 13.13 24.23 3.96
CA CYS A 521 13.18 25.08 2.78
C CYS A 521 13.99 26.36 3.02
N VAL A 522 14.59 26.91 1.97
CA VAL A 522 15.17 28.26 1.94
C VAL A 522 14.24 29.15 1.13
N ILE A 523 13.75 30.23 1.75
CA ILE A 523 12.74 31.12 1.17
C ILE A 523 13.28 32.56 1.20
N GLY A 524 13.40 33.15 0.02
CA GLY A 524 14.12 34.39 -0.23
C GLY A 524 15.57 34.15 -0.70
N PRO A 525 16.27 35.20 -1.12
CA PRO A 525 15.85 36.61 -1.13
C PRO A 525 14.85 36.93 -2.26
N ASN A 526 14.34 38.16 -2.25
CA ASN A 526 13.44 38.73 -3.25
C ASN A 526 12.13 37.95 -3.45
N VAL A 527 11.59 37.39 -2.37
CA VAL A 527 10.17 37.06 -2.31
C VAL A 527 9.46 38.35 -1.95
N THR A 528 8.69 38.92 -2.88
CA THR A 528 8.22 40.32 -2.74
C THR A 528 6.98 40.46 -1.87
N ALA A 529 6.23 39.38 -1.65
CA ALA A 529 5.15 39.28 -0.66
C ALA A 529 5.65 38.52 0.58
N GLU A 530 4.78 37.77 1.26
CA GLU A 530 5.19 36.89 2.36
C GLU A 530 5.93 35.65 1.87
N GLY A 531 6.86 35.16 2.68
CA GLY A 531 7.54 33.88 2.43
C GLY A 531 6.56 32.71 2.39
N VAL A 532 5.65 32.67 3.35
CA VAL A 532 4.53 31.71 3.39
C VAL A 532 3.24 32.44 3.74
N ASP A 533 2.17 32.21 2.97
CA ASP A 533 0.83 32.69 3.30
C ASP A 533 -0.17 31.52 3.43
N ILE A 534 -0.64 31.29 4.65
CA ILE A 534 -1.66 30.29 4.99
C ILE A 534 -3.01 30.99 5.02
N LYS A 535 -3.93 30.56 4.16
CA LYS A 535 -5.27 31.14 4.07
C LYS A 535 -6.28 30.51 5.02
N GLU A 536 -7.32 31.28 5.30
CA GLU A 536 -8.52 30.86 5.99
C GLU A 536 -9.15 29.58 5.40
N GLY A 537 -9.73 28.73 6.25
CA GLY A 537 -10.28 27.42 5.87
C GLY A 537 -9.30 26.27 6.04
N THR A 538 -7.99 26.56 5.99
CA THR A 538 -6.88 25.60 6.16
C THR A 538 -6.65 25.25 7.64
N MET A 539 -6.36 23.99 7.93
CA MET A 539 -5.95 23.50 9.26
C MET A 539 -4.62 22.74 9.26
N ASN A 540 -3.99 22.66 10.43
CA ASN A 540 -2.86 21.76 10.71
C ASN A 540 -1.67 21.95 9.77
N THR A 541 -1.43 23.16 9.27
CA THR A 541 -0.24 23.42 8.47
C THR A 541 0.99 23.54 9.37
N ILE A 542 2.03 22.78 9.05
CA ILE A 542 3.31 22.78 9.78
C ILE A 542 4.35 23.51 8.94
N ILE A 543 5.07 24.46 9.54
CA ILE A 543 6.20 25.17 8.93
C ILE A 543 7.39 25.02 9.87
N ARG A 544 8.40 24.23 9.47
CA ARG A 544 9.54 23.95 10.36
C ARG A 544 10.90 23.88 9.70
N ASN A 545 11.94 24.21 10.46
CA ASN A 545 13.34 24.11 10.03
C ASN A 545 13.66 24.85 8.72
N CYS A 546 12.85 25.85 8.35
CA CYS A 546 13.06 26.67 7.16
C CYS A 546 13.94 27.88 7.48
N ILE A 547 14.61 28.41 6.46
CA ILE A 547 15.39 29.65 6.52
C ILE A 547 14.69 30.68 5.65
N PHE A 548 14.39 31.84 6.23
CA PHE A 548 13.75 32.95 5.56
C PHE A 548 14.67 34.16 5.45
N SER A 549 14.61 34.85 4.32
CA SER A 549 15.21 36.16 4.11
C SER A 549 14.12 37.20 3.85
N ALA A 550 14.22 38.35 4.51
CA ALA A 550 13.33 39.49 4.27
C ALA A 550 13.83 40.45 3.18
N GLU A 551 15.00 40.18 2.60
CA GLU A 551 15.52 40.97 1.49
C GLU A 551 14.51 40.95 0.33
N GLY A 552 14.10 42.13 -0.15
CA GLY A 552 13.19 42.28 -1.28
C GLY A 552 11.69 42.19 -0.99
N ILE A 553 11.27 41.94 0.26
CA ILE A 553 9.85 42.08 0.65
C ILE A 553 9.40 43.53 0.43
N SER A 554 8.29 43.70 -0.29
CA SER A 554 7.95 44.97 -0.96
C SER A 554 7.10 45.94 -0.14
N GLY A 555 6.33 45.46 0.84
CA GLY A 555 5.36 46.29 1.58
C GLY A 555 4.04 46.49 0.85
N ILE A 556 3.95 46.10 -0.43
CA ILE A 556 2.72 46.19 -1.23
C ILE A 556 1.72 45.16 -0.72
N ASN A 557 0.42 45.49 -0.76
CA ASN A 557 -0.66 44.64 -0.23
C ASN A 557 -0.49 44.22 1.25
N SER A 558 0.24 45.03 2.03
CA SER A 558 0.59 44.74 3.43
C SER A 558 1.59 43.58 3.59
N ALA A 559 2.43 43.32 2.59
CA ALA A 559 3.56 42.40 2.71
C ALA A 559 4.64 42.98 3.65
N ASP A 560 4.46 42.77 4.95
CA ASP A 560 5.33 43.29 6.01
C ASP A 560 5.62 42.28 7.13
N ALA A 561 5.47 40.99 6.83
CA ALA A 561 5.85 39.84 7.66
C ALA A 561 6.54 38.74 6.84
N PHE A 562 7.21 37.79 7.50
CA PHE A 562 7.74 36.61 6.82
C PHE A 562 6.64 35.59 6.53
N ILE A 563 5.67 35.46 7.45
CA ILE A 563 4.57 34.51 7.36
C ILE A 563 3.26 35.19 7.73
N ASN A 564 2.21 34.90 6.95
CA ASN A 564 0.82 35.17 7.33
C ASN A 564 0.12 33.85 7.73
N LEU A 565 -0.48 33.82 8.92
CA LEU A 565 -1.26 32.69 9.45
C LEU A 565 -2.74 33.08 9.59
N LYS A 566 -3.57 32.73 8.59
CA LYS A 566 -5.02 32.99 8.59
C LYS A 566 -5.86 31.76 8.91
N GLY A 567 -5.28 30.55 8.85
CA GLY A 567 -5.93 29.26 9.16
C GLY A 567 -6.02 28.96 10.66
N ALA A 568 -6.30 27.69 11.00
CA ALA A 568 -6.30 27.20 12.38
C ALA A 568 -5.29 26.07 12.60
N TYR A 569 -4.83 25.85 13.84
CA TYR A 569 -3.81 24.84 14.14
C TYR A 569 -2.55 24.99 13.28
N GLY A 570 -2.10 26.23 13.05
CA GLY A 570 -0.84 26.50 12.38
C GLY A 570 0.32 26.33 13.34
N PHE A 571 1.32 25.53 12.97
CA PHE A 571 2.51 25.26 13.79
C PHE A 571 3.75 25.82 13.09
N VAL A 572 4.41 26.80 13.70
CA VAL A 572 5.62 27.44 13.16
C VAL A 572 6.77 27.30 14.15
N TYR A 573 7.72 26.41 13.85
CA TYR A 573 8.80 26.11 14.80
C TYR A 573 10.14 25.70 14.20
N GLY A 574 11.25 25.94 14.90
CA GLY A 574 12.59 25.58 14.42
C GLY A 574 13.10 26.41 13.23
N ASN A 575 12.38 27.46 12.81
CA ASN A 575 12.73 28.26 11.65
C ASN A 575 13.75 29.35 12.00
N THR A 576 14.52 29.80 11.01
CA THR A 576 15.40 30.96 11.11
C THR A 576 14.91 32.10 10.22
N PHE A 577 14.61 33.25 10.79
CA PHE A 577 14.13 34.44 10.09
C PHE A 577 15.19 35.53 10.07
N ASN A 578 15.66 35.93 8.89
CA ASN A 578 16.71 36.93 8.73
C ASN A 578 16.16 38.23 8.15
N VAL A 579 16.34 39.34 8.87
CA VAL A 579 15.87 40.66 8.40
C VAL A 579 16.60 41.15 7.14
N ASP A 580 17.85 40.71 6.95
CA ASP A 580 18.68 40.95 5.75
C ASP A 580 18.61 42.39 5.20
N GLY A 581 18.67 43.37 6.11
CA GLY A 581 18.65 44.79 5.77
C GLY A 581 17.28 45.36 5.37
N SER A 582 16.21 44.57 5.44
CA SER A 582 14.84 45.02 5.14
C SER A 582 14.41 46.16 6.07
N SER A 583 13.95 47.25 5.47
CA SER A 583 13.32 48.38 6.17
C SER A 583 11.79 48.30 6.20
N VAL A 584 11.21 47.23 5.63
CA VAL A 584 9.76 47.10 5.40
C VAL A 584 9.09 46.18 6.41
N ILE A 585 9.75 45.08 6.78
CA ILE A 585 9.21 44.13 7.75
C ILE A 585 8.94 44.81 9.09
N ASN A 586 7.75 44.57 9.63
CA ASN A 586 7.27 45.08 10.93
C ASN A 586 7.04 43.98 11.97
N THR A 587 6.95 42.72 11.55
CA THR A 587 6.81 41.56 12.45
C THR A 587 7.45 40.31 11.85
N GLY A 588 7.77 39.34 12.70
CA GLY A 588 8.11 37.99 12.28
C GLY A 588 6.94 37.33 11.56
N ILE A 589 5.87 37.07 12.33
CA ILE A 589 4.70 36.31 11.89
C ILE A 589 3.44 37.13 12.15
N ASP A 590 2.60 37.29 11.14
CA ASP A 590 1.26 37.84 11.30
C ASP A 590 0.26 36.70 11.53
N PHE A 591 -0.66 36.89 12.48
CA PHE A 591 -1.81 36.00 12.64
C PHE A 591 -3.11 36.81 12.61
N LEU A 592 -4.11 36.27 11.91
CA LEU A 592 -5.33 37.01 11.56
C LEU A 592 -6.56 36.11 11.58
N ASP A 593 -7.68 36.70 11.97
CA ASP A 593 -9.02 36.15 11.76
C ASP A 593 -9.71 36.95 10.63
N ARG A 594 -10.16 36.24 9.59
CA ARG A 594 -10.78 36.83 8.38
C ARG A 594 -12.31 36.87 8.43
N GLY A 595 -12.91 36.34 9.49
CA GLY A 595 -14.35 36.38 9.77
C GLY A 595 -15.20 35.55 8.81
N THR A 596 -14.68 34.43 8.31
CA THR A 596 -15.35 33.62 7.28
C THR A 596 -16.30 32.56 7.83
N GLY A 597 -16.31 32.33 9.15
CA GLY A 597 -17.08 31.24 9.77
C GLY A 597 -16.46 29.85 9.58
N PHE A 598 -15.39 29.74 8.79
CA PHE A 598 -14.52 28.58 8.70
C PHE A 598 -13.29 28.75 9.62
N ASN A 599 -12.48 27.70 9.77
CA ASN A 599 -11.27 27.71 10.58
C ASN A 599 -10.37 28.92 10.25
N THR A 600 -10.31 29.89 11.16
CA THR A 600 -9.52 31.11 10.96
C THR A 600 -8.93 31.64 12.27
N GLY A 601 -7.65 32.01 12.24
CA GLY A 601 -6.95 32.66 13.34
C GLY A 601 -7.04 31.93 14.70
N TYR A 602 -7.17 30.60 14.71
CA TYR A 602 -7.50 29.83 15.93
C TYR A 602 -6.44 28.77 16.24
N ARG A 603 -6.00 28.69 17.50
CA ARG A 603 -5.04 27.65 17.97
C ARG A 603 -3.74 27.61 17.18
N ASN A 604 -3.07 28.75 17.03
CA ASN A 604 -1.76 28.81 16.35
C ASN A 604 -0.62 28.74 17.38
N ALA A 605 0.46 28.05 17.03
CA ALA A 605 1.62 27.85 17.90
C ALA A 605 2.91 28.30 17.18
N ILE A 606 3.65 29.21 17.81
CA ILE A 606 4.88 29.81 17.27
C ILE A 606 5.99 29.66 18.31
N PHE A 607 6.93 28.75 18.10
CA PHE A 607 7.90 28.38 19.13
C PHE A 607 9.25 27.91 18.61
N ASN A 608 10.30 27.96 19.42
CA ASN A 608 11.64 27.46 19.05
C ASN A 608 12.19 28.03 17.73
N ASN A 609 11.77 29.23 17.32
CA ASN A 609 12.30 29.90 16.13
C ASN A 609 13.44 30.84 16.50
N THR A 610 14.32 31.14 15.54
CA THR A 610 15.39 32.13 15.67
C THR A 610 15.10 33.34 14.78
N PHE A 611 14.96 34.53 15.37
CA PHE A 611 14.75 35.79 14.67
C PHE A 611 16.04 36.64 14.69
N ASN A 612 16.72 36.71 13.54
CA ASN A 612 17.88 37.56 13.32
C ASN A 612 17.44 38.94 12.83
N LEU A 613 17.23 39.86 13.78
CA LEU A 613 16.56 41.15 13.58
C LEU A 613 17.53 42.34 13.46
N GLY A 614 18.83 42.12 13.72
CA GLY A 614 19.85 43.15 13.64
C GLY A 614 19.52 44.38 14.48
N ASN A 615 19.79 45.58 13.97
CA ASN A 615 19.57 46.82 14.71
C ASN A 615 18.08 47.18 14.91
N ARG A 616 17.15 46.44 14.27
CA ARG A 616 15.70 46.67 14.34
C ARG A 616 14.99 45.76 15.34
N ALA A 617 15.73 45.07 16.22
CA ALA A 617 15.17 44.14 17.20
C ALA A 617 14.17 44.77 18.20
N SER A 618 14.20 46.10 18.37
CA SER A 618 13.24 46.87 19.17
C SER A 618 12.00 47.34 18.39
N GLU A 619 11.95 47.12 17.09
CA GLU A 619 10.88 47.60 16.19
C GLU A 619 10.04 46.46 15.60
N ILE A 620 10.53 45.23 15.64
CA ILE A 620 9.92 44.08 14.97
C ILE A 620 9.42 43.13 16.05
N SER A 621 8.12 42.84 16.11
CA SER A 621 7.59 41.83 17.05
C SER A 621 7.85 40.41 16.53
N THR A 622 7.94 39.42 17.42
CA THR A 622 8.01 37.99 17.05
C THR A 622 6.74 37.57 16.31
N ALA A 623 5.59 37.97 16.84
CA ALA A 623 4.30 37.80 16.19
C ALA A 623 3.44 39.06 16.35
N ARG A 624 2.45 39.25 15.47
CA ARG A 624 1.53 40.40 15.52
C ARG A 624 0.10 39.98 15.18
N LYS A 625 -0.86 40.46 15.99
CA LYS A 625 -2.28 40.37 15.66
C LYS A 625 -2.60 41.43 14.60
N LYS A 626 -2.71 41.04 13.34
CA LYS A 626 -2.92 42.02 12.24
C LYS A 626 -4.38 42.35 11.97
N GLN A 627 -5.29 41.40 12.09
CA GLN A 627 -6.72 41.63 11.84
C GLN A 627 -7.60 40.65 12.62
N GLY A 628 -8.84 41.09 12.92
CA GLY A 628 -9.91 40.23 13.41
C GLY A 628 -9.84 39.94 14.91
N SER A 629 -10.45 38.82 15.31
CA SER A 629 -10.45 38.32 16.69
C SER A 629 -9.84 36.92 16.75
N PRO A 630 -8.54 36.75 16.39
CA PRO A 630 -7.88 35.47 16.53
C PRO A 630 -7.82 35.06 18.01
N GLU A 631 -7.88 33.76 18.26
CA GLU A 631 -7.96 33.18 19.61
C GLU A 631 -6.97 32.03 19.77
N GLN A 632 -6.47 31.87 21.00
CA GLN A 632 -5.55 30.78 21.36
C GLN A 632 -4.28 30.76 20.49
N THR A 633 -3.70 31.93 20.21
CA THR A 633 -2.34 31.99 19.65
C THR A 633 -1.33 31.90 20.79
N HIS A 634 -0.38 30.96 20.68
CA HIS A 634 0.67 30.72 21.66
C HIS A 634 2.04 31.03 21.07
N VAL A 635 2.86 31.77 21.81
CA VAL A 635 4.21 32.18 21.38
C VAL A 635 5.19 31.98 22.54
N TRP A 636 6.18 31.08 22.41
CA TRP A 636 7.13 30.79 23.50
C TRP A 636 8.48 30.28 22.97
N ASP A 637 9.52 30.30 23.80
CA ASP A 637 10.86 29.75 23.50
C ASP A 637 11.48 30.17 22.15
N ASN A 638 11.15 31.36 21.65
CA ASN A 638 11.79 31.92 20.47
C ASN A 638 13.07 32.67 20.85
N ILE A 639 14.13 32.47 20.07
CA ILE A 639 15.40 33.17 20.22
C ILE A 639 15.38 34.41 19.33
N ARG A 640 15.83 35.55 19.87
CA ARG A 640 15.92 36.81 19.14
C ARG A 640 17.34 37.35 19.19
N ASN A 641 17.86 37.76 18.04
CA ASN A 641 19.24 38.21 17.84
C ASN A 641 19.27 39.62 17.24
N PRO A 642 19.76 40.64 17.98
CA PRO A 642 20.11 40.62 19.39
C PRO A 642 18.90 40.37 20.31
N SER A 643 19.17 39.96 21.55
CA SER A 643 18.14 39.69 22.57
C SER A 643 17.24 40.92 22.81
N SER A 644 15.92 40.74 22.70
CA SER A 644 14.90 41.76 22.94
C SER A 644 13.54 41.13 23.31
N LEU A 645 12.59 41.93 23.82
CA LEU A 645 11.24 41.48 24.24
C LEU A 645 10.38 41.06 23.04
N ASP A 646 9.87 39.82 22.99
CA ASP A 646 9.04 39.30 21.86
C ASP A 646 8.03 40.30 21.29
N PHE A 647 7.42 41.12 22.15
CA PHE A 647 6.52 42.20 21.78
C PHE A 647 7.09 43.55 22.25
N PRO A 648 8.02 44.17 21.49
CA PRO A 648 8.62 45.44 21.88
C PRO A 648 7.70 46.64 21.62
N ILE A 649 6.65 46.44 20.79
CA ILE A 649 5.60 47.41 20.49
C ILE A 649 4.32 46.97 21.20
N SER A 650 3.73 47.84 22.02
CA SER A 650 2.42 47.62 22.64
C SER A 650 1.33 48.10 21.68
N ASP A 651 0.82 47.17 20.86
CA ASP A 651 -0.27 47.39 19.91
C ASP A 651 -1.53 46.58 20.27
N GLY A 652 -1.50 45.88 21.42
CA GLY A 652 -2.56 45.02 21.91
C GLY A 652 -2.40 43.55 21.53
N THR A 653 -1.40 43.19 20.72
CA THR A 653 -1.04 41.79 20.41
C THR A 653 -0.75 41.00 21.69
N GLU A 654 -0.04 41.60 22.65
CA GLU A 654 0.33 41.00 23.92
C GLU A 654 -0.87 40.56 24.77
N ASN A 655 -2.06 41.12 24.51
CA ASN A 655 -3.28 40.78 25.24
C ASN A 655 -4.02 39.55 24.67
N VAL A 656 -3.67 39.12 23.46
CA VAL A 656 -4.31 37.98 22.78
C VAL A 656 -3.38 36.79 22.58
N VAL A 657 -2.09 36.96 22.85
CA VAL A 657 -1.09 35.90 22.81
C VAL A 657 -0.92 35.30 24.20
N THR A 658 -0.85 33.96 24.26
CA THR A 658 -0.48 33.24 25.47
C THR A 658 1.00 32.84 25.42
N PRO A 659 1.86 33.33 26.33
CA PRO A 659 3.31 33.10 26.27
C PRO A 659 3.73 31.76 26.89
N SER A 660 3.06 30.68 26.52
CA SER A 660 3.34 29.32 27.05
C SER A 660 2.89 28.25 26.06
N CYS A 661 3.48 27.06 26.16
CA CYS A 661 3.08 25.93 25.32
C CYS A 661 1.64 25.45 25.63
N PRO A 662 0.76 25.25 24.63
CA PRO A 662 -0.60 24.74 24.81
C PRO A 662 -0.70 23.21 24.76
N VAL A 663 -1.53 22.58 25.59
CA VAL A 663 -1.71 21.11 25.63
C VAL A 663 -2.09 20.44 24.28
N TRP A 664 -2.57 21.21 23.31
CA TRP A 664 -2.91 20.75 21.96
C TRP A 664 -1.76 20.93 20.95
N ASN A 665 -0.58 21.37 21.39
CA ASN A 665 0.57 21.58 20.52
C ASN A 665 1.02 20.29 19.84
N ILE A 666 1.55 20.40 18.63
CA ILE A 666 2.03 19.25 17.85
C ILE A 666 3.26 18.60 18.48
N GLU A 667 4.15 19.42 19.06
CA GLU A 667 5.23 18.97 19.92
C GLU A 667 4.72 18.99 21.37
N PRO A 668 4.80 17.88 22.12
CA PRO A 668 4.35 17.83 23.50
C PRO A 668 4.89 19.00 24.32
N CYS A 669 4.02 19.64 25.10
CA CYS A 669 4.40 20.75 25.96
C CYS A 669 5.18 20.27 27.16
N ILE A 670 6.46 20.04 26.94
CA ILE A 670 7.42 19.79 28.00
C ILE A 670 7.76 21.16 28.60
N PRO A 671 7.53 21.39 29.91
CA PRO A 671 7.87 22.66 30.54
C PRO A 671 9.40 22.82 30.52
N VAL A 672 9.93 23.84 29.83
CA VAL A 672 11.36 24.13 29.96
C VAL A 672 11.59 24.97 31.21
N ALA A 673 12.06 24.32 32.28
CA ALA A 673 13.20 24.79 33.05
C ALA A 673 13.71 23.73 34.04
N GLY A 674 14.66 22.90 33.60
CA GLY A 674 15.62 22.23 34.47
C GLY A 674 15.48 20.71 34.54
N THR A 675 16.60 20.05 34.19
CA THR A 675 16.89 18.61 34.24
C THR A 675 16.06 17.73 33.32
N ASN A 676 16.68 17.27 32.23
CA ASN A 676 16.34 16.02 31.54
C ASN A 676 15.96 14.95 32.58
N GLU A 677 14.72 14.48 32.57
CA GLU A 677 14.23 13.45 33.47
C GLU A 677 14.69 12.09 32.96
N ALA A 678 15.46 11.37 33.78
CA ALA A 678 15.91 10.04 33.38
C ALA A 678 14.71 9.13 33.05
N PRO A 679 14.79 8.31 31.99
CA PRO A 679 13.66 7.51 31.53
C PRO A 679 13.15 6.56 32.63
N THR A 680 11.86 6.24 32.64
CA THR A 680 11.34 5.16 33.49
C THR A 680 11.75 3.80 32.91
N LEU A 681 12.23 2.89 33.78
CA LEU A 681 12.77 1.60 33.36
C LEU A 681 12.30 0.47 34.28
N SER A 682 11.77 -0.60 33.68
CA SER A 682 11.36 -1.80 34.40
C SER A 682 11.56 -3.06 33.56
N PHE A 683 11.82 -4.18 34.23
CA PHE A 683 11.78 -5.48 33.56
C PHE A 683 10.32 -5.94 33.44
N GLN A 684 9.87 -6.16 32.21
CA GLN A 684 8.58 -6.81 31.94
C GLN A 684 8.69 -8.32 32.11
N SER A 685 9.87 -8.88 31.79
CA SER A 685 10.20 -10.27 32.06
C SER A 685 11.71 -10.38 32.30
N PRO A 686 12.17 -10.90 33.46
CA PRO A 686 11.39 -11.25 34.65
C PRO A 686 11.03 -10.00 35.50
N VAL A 687 9.84 -9.97 36.11
CA VAL A 687 9.39 -8.81 36.93
C VAL A 687 9.99 -8.75 38.35
N ASN A 688 10.64 -9.82 38.81
CA ASN A 688 11.26 -9.95 40.15
C ASN A 688 12.55 -10.77 40.04
N ASP A 689 13.31 -10.86 41.14
CA ASP A 689 14.44 -11.80 41.27
C ASP A 689 14.00 -13.23 40.93
N ILE A 690 14.86 -13.96 40.21
CA ILE A 690 14.58 -15.32 39.72
C ILE A 690 15.67 -16.30 40.11
N THR A 691 15.31 -17.57 40.25
CA THR A 691 16.26 -18.68 40.44
C THR A 691 16.11 -19.66 39.28
N LEU A 692 17.19 -19.97 38.58
CA LEU A 692 17.23 -20.90 37.45
C LEU A 692 18.28 -21.99 37.70
N VAL A 693 18.14 -23.13 37.05
CA VAL A 693 19.14 -24.21 37.08
C VAL A 693 20.09 -24.03 35.89
N GLU A 694 21.38 -24.34 36.05
CA GLU A 694 22.35 -24.36 34.93
C GLU A 694 21.76 -25.03 33.66
N GLY A 695 21.97 -24.43 32.49
CA GLY A 695 21.34 -24.88 31.22
C GLY A 695 19.98 -24.23 30.91
N TYR A 696 19.59 -23.21 31.67
CA TYR A 696 18.40 -22.41 31.42
C TYR A 696 18.45 -21.67 30.08
N ASN A 697 17.26 -21.31 29.57
CA ASN A 697 17.09 -20.38 28.46
C ASN A 697 16.35 -19.14 28.95
N LEU A 698 17.08 -18.06 29.20
CA LEU A 698 16.55 -16.83 29.75
C LEU A 698 16.27 -15.83 28.62
N GLN A 699 15.05 -15.30 28.61
CA GLN A 699 14.68 -14.15 27.79
C GLN A 699 14.37 -12.97 28.69
N ILE A 700 14.87 -11.80 28.28
CA ILE A 700 14.65 -10.55 28.99
C ILE A 700 13.91 -9.59 28.08
N GLU A 701 12.84 -9.01 28.60
CA GLU A 701 12.11 -7.90 28.00
C GLU A 701 12.09 -6.73 28.98
N VAL A 702 12.53 -5.57 28.49
CA VAL A 702 12.62 -4.34 29.27
C VAL A 702 11.64 -3.33 28.68
N ILE A 703 10.85 -2.70 29.56
CA ILE A 703 10.05 -1.53 29.22
C ILE A 703 10.84 -0.30 29.65
N ALA A 704 11.19 0.53 28.67
CA ALA A 704 11.77 1.85 28.87
C ALA A 704 10.80 2.88 28.28
N ASN A 705 10.36 3.84 29.09
CA ASN A 705 9.57 4.98 28.62
C ASN A 705 10.19 6.25 29.14
N ASP A 706 10.33 7.23 28.26
CA ASP A 706 10.80 8.55 28.60
C ASP A 706 9.64 9.54 28.59
N THR A 707 9.56 10.39 29.61
CA THR A 707 8.42 11.30 29.82
C THR A 707 8.66 12.67 29.17
N ASP A 708 9.92 13.06 28.98
CA ASP A 708 10.34 14.32 28.35
C ASP A 708 11.21 14.12 27.11
N GLY A 709 11.52 12.88 26.71
CA GLY A 709 12.25 12.58 25.48
C GLY A 709 11.92 11.23 24.83
N THR A 710 12.90 10.67 24.13
CA THR A 710 12.89 9.36 23.47
C THR A 710 14.09 8.55 23.91
N ILE A 711 13.95 7.23 23.97
CA ILE A 711 15.06 6.34 24.36
C ILE A 711 16.06 6.21 23.21
N ASP A 712 17.27 6.77 23.37
CA ASP A 712 18.39 6.60 22.44
C ASP A 712 18.88 5.15 22.43
N ASN A 713 19.02 4.55 23.62
CA ASN A 713 19.40 3.15 23.74
C ASN A 713 18.99 2.50 25.07
N VAL A 714 18.80 1.18 25.05
CA VAL A 714 18.77 0.34 26.25
C VAL A 714 19.92 -0.66 26.19
N LYS A 715 20.72 -0.68 27.26
CA LYS A 715 21.85 -1.59 27.46
C LYS A 715 21.50 -2.59 28.54
N LEU A 716 21.78 -3.86 28.27
CA LEU A 716 21.68 -4.92 29.27
C LEU A 716 23.07 -5.37 29.71
N PHE A 717 23.27 -5.53 31.01
CA PHE A 717 24.51 -5.97 31.63
C PHE A 717 24.29 -7.21 32.50
N ILE A 718 25.31 -8.06 32.58
CA ILE A 718 25.42 -9.14 33.57
C ILE A 718 26.69 -8.87 34.40
N ASP A 719 26.52 -8.68 35.71
CA ASP A 719 27.62 -8.31 36.63
C ASP A 719 28.46 -7.13 36.11
N ASN A 720 27.78 -6.11 35.58
CA ASN A 720 28.35 -4.92 34.92
C ASN A 720 29.11 -5.16 33.60
N ASN A 721 29.12 -6.38 33.05
CA ASN A 721 29.61 -6.64 31.69
C ASN A 721 28.47 -6.41 30.69
N LEU A 722 28.69 -5.55 29.69
CA LEU A 722 27.69 -5.26 28.67
C LEU A 722 27.42 -6.51 27.82
N VAL A 723 26.16 -6.93 27.79
CA VAL A 723 25.67 -8.00 26.91
C VAL A 723 25.48 -7.44 25.51
N ARG A 724 24.57 -6.48 25.37
CA ARG A 724 24.22 -5.84 24.10
C ARG A 724 23.45 -4.54 24.34
N GLN A 725 23.57 -3.63 23.38
CA GLN A 725 22.82 -2.38 23.28
C GLN A 725 21.77 -2.51 22.17
N ILE A 726 20.58 -1.97 22.41
CA ILE A 726 19.48 -1.88 21.44
C ILE A 726 19.05 -0.42 21.32
N ASN A 727 19.04 0.11 20.08
CA ASN A 727 18.75 1.52 19.81
C ASN A 727 17.33 1.76 19.25
N VAL A 728 16.54 0.69 19.11
CA VAL A 728 15.17 0.75 18.56
C VAL A 728 14.28 -0.24 19.31
N THR A 729 13.05 0.16 19.65
CA THR A 729 12.07 -0.70 20.31
C THR A 729 11.66 -1.87 19.39
N THR A 730 11.42 -3.10 19.87
CA THR A 730 11.30 -3.58 21.26
C THR A 730 12.61 -4.05 21.91
N TYR A 731 12.81 -3.78 23.20
CA TYR A 731 14.06 -4.09 23.93
C TYR A 731 14.06 -5.52 24.49
N LYS A 732 14.48 -6.46 23.65
CA LYS A 732 14.48 -7.89 23.95
C LYS A 732 15.85 -8.55 23.78
N TRP A 733 16.17 -9.47 24.68
CA TRP A 733 17.40 -10.28 24.67
C TRP A 733 17.10 -11.76 24.87
N GLY A 734 17.94 -12.62 24.28
CA GLY A 734 17.83 -14.08 24.38
C GLY A 734 16.66 -14.69 23.58
N HIS A 735 15.92 -13.89 22.80
CA HIS A 735 14.85 -14.39 21.93
C HIS A 735 15.41 -14.95 20.62
N SER A 736 14.61 -15.73 19.89
CA SER A 736 15.03 -16.44 18.66
C SER A 736 15.54 -15.54 17.54
N GLU A 737 15.14 -14.27 17.53
CA GLU A 737 15.58 -13.27 16.54
C GLU A 737 16.71 -12.38 17.07
N SER A 738 17.17 -12.60 18.31
CA SER A 738 18.34 -11.89 18.85
C SER A 738 19.57 -12.22 17.99
N PRO A 739 20.44 -11.23 17.70
CA PRO A 739 21.72 -11.47 17.01
C PRO A 739 22.58 -12.55 17.68
N ASN A 740 22.38 -12.77 18.98
CA ASN A 740 22.91 -13.90 19.73
C ASN A 740 21.83 -14.42 20.69
N THR A 741 21.20 -15.55 20.33
CA THR A 741 20.11 -16.17 21.12
C THR A 741 20.56 -16.70 22.47
N GLU A 742 21.86 -16.97 22.65
CA GLU A 742 22.44 -17.50 23.89
C GLU A 742 23.10 -16.42 24.75
N GLU A 743 22.86 -15.13 24.46
CA GLU A 743 23.55 -14.00 25.09
C GLU A 743 23.32 -13.85 26.61
N LEU A 744 22.29 -14.52 27.14
CA LEU A 744 21.93 -14.52 28.57
C LEU A 744 22.19 -15.87 29.26
N ASN A 745 22.58 -16.89 28.49
CA ASN A 745 22.67 -18.26 28.93
C ASN A 745 24.13 -18.65 29.24
N GLY A 746 24.32 -19.77 29.93
CA GLY A 746 25.66 -20.31 30.23
C GLY A 746 26.37 -19.67 31.43
N LEU A 747 25.64 -18.96 32.29
CA LEU A 747 26.13 -18.62 33.63
C LEU A 747 26.18 -19.90 34.48
N LEU A 748 27.27 -20.07 35.23
CA LEU A 748 27.50 -21.22 36.10
C LEU A 748 26.70 -21.08 37.41
N GLU A 749 26.74 -22.06 38.30
CA GLU A 749 26.22 -21.91 39.65
C GLU A 749 26.75 -20.62 40.32
N GLY A 750 25.83 -19.76 40.75
CA GLY A 750 26.16 -18.47 41.33
C GLY A 750 25.00 -17.48 41.32
N THR A 751 25.22 -16.32 41.91
CA THR A 751 24.25 -15.21 41.89
C THR A 751 24.78 -14.12 40.97
N TYR A 752 23.96 -13.70 40.02
CA TYR A 752 24.28 -12.74 38.96
C TYR A 752 23.32 -11.57 39.01
N ILE A 753 23.83 -10.36 38.83
CA ILE A 753 23.01 -9.15 38.77
C ILE A 753 22.81 -8.78 37.31
N PHE A 754 21.55 -8.87 36.86
CA PHE A 754 21.13 -8.37 35.56
C PHE A 754 20.70 -6.93 35.73
N LYS A 755 21.37 -6.04 34.99
CA LYS A 755 21.12 -4.60 35.07
C LYS A 755 20.77 -4.06 33.70
N ALA A 756 19.60 -3.44 33.57
CA ALA A 756 19.23 -2.67 32.40
C ALA A 756 19.51 -1.20 32.66
N VAL A 757 20.06 -0.49 31.67
CA VAL A 757 20.28 0.95 31.68
C VAL A 757 19.66 1.53 30.42
N ALA A 758 18.69 2.42 30.58
CA ALA A 758 18.13 3.18 29.47
C ALA A 758 18.76 4.58 29.45
N THR A 759 19.11 5.06 28.27
CA THR A 759 19.60 6.44 28.05
C THR A 759 18.69 7.11 27.04
N ASP A 760 18.24 8.32 27.35
CA ASP A 760 17.43 9.12 26.44
C ASP A 760 18.28 9.88 25.40
N ASN A 761 17.60 10.54 24.47
CA ASN A 761 18.19 11.36 23.41
C ASN A 761 18.90 12.62 23.91
N GLU A 762 18.73 12.98 25.18
CA GLU A 762 19.38 14.11 25.84
C GLU A 762 20.47 13.67 26.86
N GLY A 763 20.72 12.37 26.97
CA GLY A 763 21.81 11.76 27.73
C GLY A 763 21.55 11.47 29.21
N ALA A 764 20.34 11.66 29.74
CA ALA A 764 20.02 11.18 31.09
C ALA A 764 19.76 9.66 31.03
N SER A 765 19.91 9.02 32.18
CA SER A 765 19.83 7.57 32.25
C SER A 765 19.26 7.10 33.57
N SER A 766 18.50 6.03 33.50
CA SER A 766 18.02 5.28 34.65
C SER A 766 18.50 3.85 34.56
N GLU A 767 18.58 3.19 35.71
CA GLU A 767 18.92 1.79 35.78
C GLU A 767 17.92 1.03 36.65
N THR A 768 17.69 -0.23 36.29
CA THR A 768 16.92 -1.19 37.09
C THR A 768 17.65 -2.52 37.04
N GLN A 769 17.48 -3.33 38.09
CA GLN A 769 18.16 -4.59 38.20
C GLN A 769 17.27 -5.66 38.83
N PHE A 770 17.52 -6.91 38.47
CA PHE A 770 17.06 -8.06 39.21
C PHE A 770 18.22 -9.03 39.41
N THR A 771 18.06 -9.92 40.39
CA THR A 771 19.04 -10.94 40.73
C THR A 771 18.63 -12.27 40.12
N LEU A 772 19.52 -12.87 39.32
CA LEU A 772 19.42 -14.25 38.90
C LEU A 772 20.28 -15.12 39.83
N THR A 773 19.67 -16.07 40.52
CA THR A 773 20.41 -17.16 41.18
C THR A 773 20.42 -18.37 40.28
N VAL A 774 21.59 -18.72 39.74
CA VAL A 774 21.80 -19.98 39.05
C VAL A 774 22.23 -21.02 40.08
N ILE A 775 21.45 -22.08 40.25
CA ILE A 775 21.82 -23.22 41.06
C ILE A 775 22.45 -24.30 40.17
N ALA A 776 23.47 -24.99 40.69
CA ALA A 776 24.15 -26.05 39.95
C ALA A 776 23.15 -27.04 39.38
N GLU A 777 23.45 -27.54 38.18
CA GLU A 777 22.74 -28.67 37.61
C GLU A 777 22.87 -29.84 38.60
N GLN A 778 21.78 -30.16 39.30
CA GLN A 778 21.72 -31.42 40.04
C GLN A 778 21.74 -32.54 39.01
N ASN A 779 22.94 -33.06 38.73
CA ASN A 779 23.10 -34.24 37.90
C ASN A 779 23.32 -35.47 38.78
N PRO A 780 22.59 -36.60 38.58
CA PRO A 780 21.99 -37.01 37.30
C PRO A 780 20.56 -37.61 37.33
N SER A 781 19.85 -37.32 36.22
CA SER A 781 18.81 -38.08 35.51
C SER A 781 17.34 -37.93 35.91
N GLU A 782 16.58 -36.99 35.35
CA GLU A 782 15.10 -37.07 35.45
C GLU A 782 14.42 -36.63 34.14
N SER A 783 14.46 -37.47 33.10
CA SER A 783 13.44 -37.34 32.06
C SER A 783 12.11 -37.69 32.73
N CYS A 784 11.24 -36.70 32.94
CA CYS A 784 9.83 -36.89 33.30
C CYS A 784 9.05 -37.52 32.13
N ASN A 785 9.56 -38.62 31.59
CA ASN A 785 9.02 -39.29 30.42
C ASN A 785 7.92 -40.27 30.80
N PHE A 786 7.68 -40.55 32.08
CA PHE A 786 6.64 -41.46 32.56
C PHE A 786 6.62 -42.82 31.80
N ASN A 787 7.81 -43.34 31.48
CA ASN A 787 8.01 -44.55 30.67
C ASN A 787 7.49 -44.46 29.22
N THR A 788 7.50 -43.27 28.61
CA THR A 788 7.20 -43.09 27.19
C THR A 788 8.43 -43.27 26.29
N PRO A 789 8.28 -43.84 25.09
CA PRO A 789 7.06 -44.44 24.58
C PRO A 789 6.71 -45.75 25.31
N SER A 790 5.43 -45.89 25.70
CA SER A 790 4.94 -47.05 26.45
C SER A 790 4.87 -48.29 25.55
N GLN A 791 5.25 -49.46 26.05
CA GLN A 791 5.15 -50.71 25.29
C GLN A 791 3.71 -51.25 25.17
N ASN A 792 2.75 -50.66 25.88
CA ASN A 792 1.33 -51.03 25.84
C ASN A 792 0.49 -49.85 25.34
N GLY A 793 -0.68 -50.16 24.76
CA GLY A 793 -1.71 -49.16 24.49
C GLY A 793 -2.23 -48.48 25.75
N LEU A 794 -2.77 -47.27 25.58
CA LEU A 794 -3.35 -46.44 26.61
C LEU A 794 -4.60 -47.10 27.21
N GLU A 795 -4.69 -47.13 28.54
CA GLU A 795 -5.85 -47.63 29.27
C GLU A 795 -7.13 -46.81 29.00
N ASN A 796 -8.30 -47.33 29.36
CA ASN A 796 -9.58 -46.62 29.15
C ASN A 796 -9.68 -45.36 30.03
N PHE A 797 -10.07 -44.23 29.42
CA PHE A 797 -10.46 -43.00 30.12
C PHE A 797 -11.94 -42.72 29.84
N ASN A 798 -12.85 -43.32 30.62
CA ASN A 798 -14.30 -43.19 30.40
C ASN A 798 -14.82 -41.81 30.88
N ALA A 799 -14.88 -40.84 29.98
CA ALA A 799 -15.28 -39.45 30.25
C ALA A 799 -14.57 -38.83 31.48
N LYS A 800 -13.26 -39.07 31.59
CA LYS A 800 -12.45 -38.62 32.73
C LYS A 800 -12.16 -37.12 32.61
N GLN A 801 -12.30 -36.41 33.73
CA GLN A 801 -12.04 -34.98 33.85
C GLN A 801 -10.88 -34.73 34.81
N PHE A 802 -10.05 -33.75 34.46
CA PHE A 802 -8.89 -33.31 35.22
C PHE A 802 -8.98 -31.81 35.46
N SER A 803 -8.93 -31.41 36.73
CA SER A 803 -8.99 -30.01 37.13
C SER A 803 -7.63 -29.30 37.14
N ASN A 804 -6.52 -30.05 37.13
CA ASN A 804 -5.18 -29.49 37.16
C ASN A 804 -4.35 -30.01 35.98
N VAL A 805 -3.44 -29.16 35.51
CA VAL A 805 -2.37 -29.53 34.57
C VAL A 805 -1.03 -29.04 35.12
N TYR A 806 -0.06 -29.94 35.17
CA TYR A 806 1.31 -29.60 35.53
C TYR A 806 2.18 -29.66 34.29
N VAL A 807 2.84 -28.54 33.98
CA VAL A 807 3.83 -28.46 32.91
C VAL A 807 5.20 -28.71 33.55
N LEU A 808 5.75 -29.90 33.31
CA LEU A 808 7.00 -30.36 33.89
C LEU A 808 8.12 -30.20 32.85
N GLY A 809 9.18 -29.47 33.17
CA GLY A 809 10.24 -29.13 32.21
C GLY A 809 10.10 -27.72 31.62
N THR A 810 10.77 -27.44 30.51
CA THR A 810 10.89 -26.10 29.92
C THR A 810 10.32 -26.04 28.49
N GLY A 811 9.76 -24.88 28.12
CA GLY A 811 9.22 -24.64 26.78
C GLY A 811 7.79 -25.14 26.52
N GLY A 812 7.04 -25.52 27.57
CA GLY A 812 5.64 -25.96 27.45
C GLY A 812 4.62 -24.81 27.36
N PRO A 813 3.34 -25.12 27.02
CA PRO A 813 2.25 -24.15 26.92
C PRO A 813 1.87 -23.56 28.28
N SER A 814 1.43 -22.29 28.27
CA SER A 814 0.77 -21.70 29.44
C SER A 814 -0.69 -22.13 29.46
N LEU A 815 -1.04 -22.94 30.47
CA LEU A 815 -2.40 -23.44 30.71
C LEU A 815 -2.93 -22.98 32.07
N SER A 816 -2.49 -21.81 32.53
CA SER A 816 -2.85 -21.26 33.84
C SER A 816 -4.33 -20.91 33.99
N ASN A 817 -5.02 -20.71 32.86
CA ASN A 817 -6.46 -20.46 32.77
C ASN A 817 -7.27 -21.74 32.50
N LEU A 818 -6.64 -22.92 32.56
CA LEU A 818 -7.33 -24.20 32.40
C LEU A 818 -8.24 -24.42 33.60
N ARG A 819 -9.52 -24.62 33.33
CA ARG A 819 -10.52 -25.00 34.33
C ARG A 819 -10.71 -26.52 34.37
N THR A 820 -10.79 -27.16 33.21
CA THR A 820 -10.98 -28.62 33.13
C THR A 820 -10.49 -29.17 31.80
N PHE A 821 -9.71 -30.25 31.82
CA PHE A 821 -9.43 -31.09 30.65
C PHE A 821 -10.29 -32.36 30.70
N THR A 822 -10.92 -32.73 29.59
CA THR A 822 -11.77 -33.93 29.49
C THR A 822 -11.31 -34.85 28.37
N ILE A 823 -11.14 -36.13 28.69
CA ILE A 823 -10.87 -37.21 27.74
C ILE A 823 -11.90 -38.34 27.90
N ASN A 824 -12.51 -38.76 26.79
CA ASN A 824 -13.39 -39.93 26.74
C ASN A 824 -12.84 -40.94 25.72
N TRP A 825 -11.91 -41.79 26.14
CA TRP A 825 -11.24 -42.80 25.34
C TRP A 825 -11.63 -44.22 25.79
N ILE A 826 -12.11 -45.03 24.83
CA ILE A 826 -12.48 -46.43 25.05
C ILE A 826 -11.68 -47.31 24.08
N SER A 827 -10.66 -47.98 24.60
CA SER A 827 -9.72 -48.83 23.88
C SER A 827 -10.39 -50.02 23.19
N GLU A 828 -11.43 -50.61 23.79
CA GLU A 828 -12.20 -51.72 23.17
C GLU A 828 -12.81 -51.32 21.82
N TYR A 829 -13.23 -50.06 21.68
CA TYR A 829 -13.87 -49.54 20.46
C TYR A 829 -12.91 -48.72 19.59
N ASN A 830 -11.62 -48.64 19.97
CA ASN A 830 -10.65 -47.70 19.39
C ASN A 830 -11.25 -46.28 19.26
N GLY A 831 -12.07 -45.88 20.23
CA GLY A 831 -12.98 -44.75 20.13
C GLY A 831 -12.61 -43.61 21.07
N LEU A 832 -12.16 -42.47 20.50
CA LEU A 832 -12.04 -41.21 21.23
C LEU A 832 -13.31 -40.39 21.02
N TYR A 833 -14.16 -40.30 22.03
CA TYR A 833 -15.46 -39.62 21.97
C TYR A 833 -15.36 -38.15 22.34
N GLN A 834 -14.43 -37.78 23.23
CA GLN A 834 -14.20 -36.41 23.67
C GLN A 834 -12.71 -36.16 23.98
N PHE A 835 -12.21 -35.00 23.58
CA PHE A 835 -10.88 -34.48 23.91
C PHE A 835 -10.97 -32.96 23.88
N SER A 836 -11.12 -32.32 25.05
CA SER A 836 -11.49 -30.90 25.14
C SER A 836 -10.96 -30.21 26.39
N ILE A 837 -10.76 -28.89 26.32
CA ILE A 837 -10.37 -28.02 27.43
C ILE A 837 -11.47 -26.98 27.67
N LEU A 838 -11.81 -26.74 28.93
CA LEU A 838 -12.57 -25.57 29.39
C LEU A 838 -11.60 -24.56 30.02
N THR A 839 -11.72 -23.28 29.67
CA THR A 839 -10.95 -22.18 30.26
C THR A 839 -11.81 -21.36 31.22
N ASP A 840 -11.20 -20.63 32.15
CA ASP A 840 -11.90 -19.77 33.11
C ASP A 840 -12.08 -18.31 32.65
N ASN A 841 -11.34 -17.89 31.61
CA ASN A 841 -11.28 -16.52 31.14
C ASN A 841 -11.64 -16.33 29.65
N GLY A 842 -11.99 -17.40 28.94
CA GLY A 842 -12.42 -17.36 27.54
C GLY A 842 -11.29 -17.16 26.53
N ILE A 843 -10.03 -17.40 26.91
CA ILE A 843 -8.86 -17.24 26.03
C ILE A 843 -8.23 -18.61 25.74
N PRO A 844 -8.14 -19.10 24.50
CA PRO A 844 -8.70 -18.53 23.26
C PRO A 844 -10.23 -18.72 23.11
N ASP A 845 -10.86 -19.61 23.88
CA ASP A 845 -12.32 -19.80 23.94
C ASP A 845 -12.67 -20.43 25.30
N TYR A 846 -13.91 -20.26 25.77
CA TYR A 846 -14.42 -20.90 26.98
C TYR A 846 -14.47 -22.42 26.84
N TYR A 847 -14.73 -22.93 25.63
CA TYR A 847 -14.73 -24.36 25.33
C TYR A 847 -13.92 -24.67 24.07
N ILE A 848 -12.80 -25.36 24.25
CA ILE A 848 -11.86 -25.71 23.19
C ILE A 848 -12.01 -27.19 22.87
N ASN A 849 -12.65 -27.49 21.74
CA ASN A 849 -12.75 -28.85 21.23
C ASN A 849 -11.46 -29.23 20.47
N LEU A 850 -10.60 -30.04 21.09
CA LEU A 850 -9.33 -30.49 20.51
C LEU A 850 -9.50 -31.77 19.67
N LYS A 851 -10.59 -32.51 19.83
CA LYS A 851 -10.82 -33.77 19.08
C LYS A 851 -10.67 -33.65 17.55
N PRO A 852 -11.22 -32.63 16.85
CA PRO A 852 -11.01 -32.50 15.40
C PRO A 852 -9.62 -31.96 15.01
N LYS A 853 -8.81 -31.57 16.01
CA LYS A 853 -7.49 -30.92 15.86
C LYS A 853 -6.33 -31.87 16.12
N ILE A 854 -6.60 -33.15 16.36
CA ILE A 854 -5.58 -34.15 16.67
C ILE A 854 -5.60 -35.31 15.68
N THR A 855 -4.42 -35.86 15.44
CA THR A 855 -4.24 -37.24 14.96
C THR A 855 -3.69 -38.07 16.12
N PHE A 856 -4.16 -39.30 16.30
CA PHE A 856 -3.77 -40.09 17.48
C PHE A 856 -3.71 -41.59 17.21
N GLN A 857 -2.89 -42.28 18.00
CA GLN A 857 -2.83 -43.73 18.10
C GLN A 857 -2.74 -44.08 19.58
N PHE A 858 -3.84 -44.55 20.19
CA PHE A 858 -3.85 -44.86 21.63
C PHE A 858 -3.95 -46.36 21.93
N GLN A 859 -4.44 -47.19 21.01
CA GLN A 859 -4.76 -48.60 21.28
C GLN A 859 -3.53 -49.53 21.31
N ASN A 860 -2.44 -49.17 20.65
CA ASN A 860 -1.29 -50.07 20.42
C ASN A 860 -0.05 -49.56 21.17
N ALA A 861 1.03 -50.34 21.14
CA ALA A 861 2.30 -49.92 21.69
C ALA A 861 2.78 -48.59 21.09
N ASN A 862 3.44 -47.79 21.93
CA ASN A 862 3.91 -46.44 21.70
C ASN A 862 2.77 -45.43 21.46
N PRO A 863 1.80 -45.32 22.37
CA PRO A 863 0.67 -44.42 22.18
C PRO A 863 1.14 -42.97 22.01
N GLU A 864 0.52 -42.27 21.06
CA GLU A 864 0.95 -40.95 20.60
C GLU A 864 -0.22 -40.10 20.10
N LEU A 865 0.00 -38.79 20.06
CA LEU A 865 -0.86 -37.85 19.35
C LEU A 865 -0.04 -36.69 18.76
N SER A 866 -0.60 -36.06 17.73
CA SER A 866 -0.13 -34.80 17.18
C SER A 866 -1.27 -33.78 17.21
N ILE A 867 -1.01 -32.58 17.71
CA ILE A 867 -1.98 -31.46 17.78
C ILE A 867 -1.60 -30.40 16.75
N SER A 868 -2.59 -29.90 16.00
CA SER A 868 -2.44 -28.73 15.13
C SER A 868 -3.63 -27.79 15.23
N ASN A 869 -3.38 -26.49 15.07
CA ASN A 869 -4.39 -25.42 15.11
C ASN A 869 -5.14 -25.34 16.45
N SER A 870 -4.50 -25.64 17.58
CA SER A 870 -5.15 -25.56 18.90
C SER A 870 -5.55 -24.13 19.29
N LEU A 871 -4.84 -23.12 18.75
CA LEU A 871 -4.87 -21.71 19.15
C LEU A 871 -4.32 -21.45 20.56
N ILE A 872 -3.67 -22.45 21.17
CA ILE A 872 -2.99 -22.33 22.46
C ILE A 872 -1.47 -22.27 22.18
N PRO A 873 -0.79 -21.15 22.52
CA PRO A 873 0.65 -21.02 22.30
C PRO A 873 1.45 -22.16 22.90
N ASN A 874 2.40 -22.71 22.13
CA ASN A 874 3.30 -23.82 22.50
C ASN A 874 2.61 -25.16 22.82
N LEU A 875 1.33 -25.34 22.48
CA LEU A 875 0.63 -26.63 22.63
C LEU A 875 0.68 -27.50 21.36
N ASP A 876 0.72 -26.89 20.17
CA ASP A 876 0.81 -27.64 18.91
C ASP A 876 2.14 -28.40 18.80
N GLY A 877 2.10 -29.65 18.36
CA GLY A 877 3.28 -30.52 18.29
C GLY A 877 2.98 -32.00 18.47
N ASP A 878 4.05 -32.81 18.48
CA ASP A 878 3.99 -34.26 18.62
C ASP A 878 4.28 -34.71 20.05
N TYR A 879 3.47 -35.65 20.54
CA TYR A 879 3.54 -36.15 21.92
C TYR A 879 3.53 -37.67 21.98
N TRP A 880 4.35 -38.23 22.86
CA TRP A 880 4.07 -39.55 23.41
C TRP A 880 3.01 -39.43 24.50
N VAL A 881 2.11 -40.40 24.59
CA VAL A 881 1.01 -40.40 25.55
C VAL A 881 1.13 -41.61 26.45
N THR A 882 0.80 -41.45 27.73
CA THR A 882 0.74 -42.58 28.67
C THR A 882 -0.23 -42.28 29.82
N SER A 883 -0.47 -43.28 30.65
CA SER A 883 -1.20 -43.15 31.91
C SER A 883 -0.26 -43.39 33.07
N ASP A 884 -0.29 -42.51 34.08
CA ASP A 884 0.44 -42.68 35.33
C ASP A 884 -0.55 -42.64 36.50
N ASN A 885 -0.78 -43.79 37.16
CA ASN A 885 -1.76 -43.94 38.24
C ASN A 885 -3.17 -43.40 37.90
N GLY A 886 -3.58 -43.55 36.64
CA GLY A 886 -4.85 -43.04 36.12
C GLY A 886 -4.84 -41.56 35.70
N ASN A 887 -3.74 -40.83 35.85
CA ASN A 887 -3.58 -39.49 35.30
C ASN A 887 -3.19 -39.55 33.83
N PHE A 888 -3.58 -38.55 33.05
CA PHE A 888 -3.29 -38.50 31.62
C PHE A 888 -2.02 -37.68 31.37
N VAL A 889 -1.06 -38.25 30.63
CA VAL A 889 0.27 -37.67 30.47
C VAL A 889 0.63 -37.54 29.00
N MET A 890 1.13 -36.37 28.61
CA MET A 890 1.66 -36.07 27.27
C MET A 890 3.10 -35.59 27.35
N VAL A 891 4.05 -36.35 26.81
CA VAL A 891 5.48 -36.05 26.80
C VAL A 891 5.85 -35.52 25.42
N SER A 892 6.37 -34.30 25.32
CA SER A 892 6.75 -33.73 24.02
C SER A 892 7.91 -34.51 23.39
N LYS A 893 7.82 -34.75 22.07
CA LYS A 893 8.88 -35.46 21.33
C LYS A 893 10.04 -34.58 20.89
N THR A 894 9.79 -33.29 20.78
CA THR A 894 10.73 -32.31 20.21
C THR A 894 11.20 -31.28 21.23
N ASN A 895 10.40 -31.03 22.27
CA ASN A 895 10.70 -30.06 23.31
C ASN A 895 10.87 -30.76 24.67
N ASN A 896 11.57 -30.11 25.60
CA ASN A 896 11.89 -30.69 26.91
C ASN A 896 10.79 -30.43 27.96
N PHE A 897 9.54 -30.78 27.66
CA PHE A 897 8.44 -30.69 28.62
C PHE A 897 7.45 -31.86 28.56
N THR A 898 6.69 -32.01 29.66
CA THR A 898 5.59 -32.97 29.81
C THR A 898 4.37 -32.28 30.40
N LEU A 899 3.19 -32.52 29.82
CA LEU A 899 1.90 -32.11 30.36
C LEU A 899 1.32 -33.26 31.17
N TYR A 900 1.08 -33.04 32.45
CA TYR A 900 0.52 -34.02 33.36
C TYR A 900 -0.82 -33.55 33.90
N PHE A 901 -1.92 -34.16 33.42
CA PHE A 901 -3.28 -33.82 33.80
C PHE A 901 -3.72 -34.67 34.99
N SER A 902 -4.05 -34.02 36.11
CA SER A 902 -4.40 -34.66 37.39
C SER A 902 -5.53 -33.94 38.11
N ASN A 903 -6.18 -34.61 39.07
CA ASN A 903 -7.07 -33.99 40.05
C ASN A 903 -6.37 -33.74 41.40
N ASP A 904 -5.12 -34.20 41.55
CA ASP A 904 -4.31 -33.89 42.72
C ASP A 904 -3.91 -32.41 42.70
N THR A 905 -3.72 -31.82 43.88
CA THR A 905 -3.32 -30.41 44.04
C THR A 905 -1.80 -30.22 44.04
N THR A 906 -1.03 -31.30 43.94
CA THR A 906 0.44 -31.29 43.89
C THR A 906 0.95 -31.92 42.61
N ALA A 907 2.02 -31.35 42.04
CA ALA A 907 2.69 -31.91 40.87
C ALA A 907 3.28 -33.31 41.17
N PRO A 908 3.34 -34.22 40.17
CA PRO A 908 3.92 -35.55 40.34
C PRO A 908 5.45 -35.52 40.45
N THR A 909 6.04 -36.54 41.08
CA THR A 909 7.50 -36.75 41.14
C THR A 909 7.97 -37.65 40.01
N CYS A 910 9.04 -37.28 39.30
CA CYS A 910 9.54 -38.02 38.14
C CYS A 910 10.38 -39.25 38.57
N ASN A 911 10.05 -40.46 38.11
CA ASN A 911 10.69 -41.72 38.52
C ASN A 911 11.85 -42.13 37.58
N MET A 912 13.03 -42.47 38.13
CA MET A 912 14.24 -42.89 37.40
C MET A 912 14.47 -44.42 37.32
N MET A 913 14.99 -44.95 36.19
CA MET A 913 15.53 -46.33 36.08
C MET A 913 16.84 -46.39 35.23
N ARG A 914 17.89 -47.04 35.77
CA ARG A 914 19.25 -47.25 35.18
C ARG A 914 19.40 -48.60 34.45
N SER A 915 20.13 -48.68 33.33
CA SER A 915 20.99 -49.84 32.94
C SER A 915 21.86 -49.51 31.69
N THR A 916 23.20 -49.41 31.79
CA THR A 916 24.30 -50.38 31.46
C THR A 916 24.76 -50.54 29.99
N GLN A 917 25.95 -49.99 29.73
CA GLN A 917 27.09 -50.43 28.88
C GLN A 917 26.88 -51.14 27.51
N ARG A 918 27.47 -50.56 26.45
CA ARG A 918 28.51 -51.22 25.60
C ARG A 918 29.27 -50.25 24.67
N ASN A 919 30.53 -50.62 24.42
CA ASN A 919 31.64 -49.91 23.78
C ASN A 919 31.64 -49.85 22.23
N GLU A 920 32.41 -48.87 21.73
CA GLU A 920 33.11 -48.73 20.41
C GLU A 920 32.23 -48.58 19.14
N THR A 921 32.45 -47.61 18.23
CA THR A 921 33.71 -47.16 17.60
C THR A 921 33.55 -45.75 17.00
N ILE A 922 34.62 -44.96 17.01
CA ILE A 922 34.73 -43.61 16.42
C ILE A 922 34.52 -43.64 14.90
N LYS A 923 33.64 -42.77 14.40
CA LYS A 923 33.67 -42.23 13.04
C LYS A 923 33.66 -40.71 13.12
N ILE A 924 34.77 -40.10 12.71
CA ILE A 924 34.86 -38.69 12.35
C ILE A 924 34.22 -38.59 10.97
N ASN A 925 33.19 -37.76 10.82
CA ASN A 925 32.78 -37.23 9.53
C ASN A 925 32.36 -35.76 9.68
N ASP A 926 33.16 -34.93 9.01
CA ASP A 926 32.85 -33.73 8.27
C ASP A 926 31.73 -32.77 8.75
N ASP A 927 32.25 -31.61 9.18
CA ASP A 927 31.90 -30.29 8.65
C ASP A 927 30.60 -29.63 9.11
N SER A 928 30.48 -29.44 10.44
CA SER A 928 29.56 -28.44 11.00
C SER A 928 30.04 -27.74 12.28
N SER A 929 31.30 -27.91 12.69
CA SER A 929 31.87 -27.17 13.82
C SER A 929 33.29 -26.66 13.54
N ILE A 930 33.44 -25.74 12.57
CA ILE A 930 34.72 -25.08 12.34
C ILE A 930 34.91 -23.97 13.40
N ASN A 931 35.73 -24.28 14.41
CA ASN A 931 36.10 -23.37 15.51
C ASN A 931 37.16 -22.32 15.15
N LEU A 932 37.46 -22.13 13.85
CA LEU A 932 38.49 -21.22 13.33
C LEU A 932 37.84 -20.06 12.56
N LYS A 933 38.02 -18.81 13.03
CA LYS A 933 37.49 -17.58 12.42
C LYS A 933 38.60 -16.66 11.92
N LEU A 934 38.41 -16.07 10.74
CA LEU A 934 39.32 -15.13 10.08
C LEU A 934 38.58 -13.79 9.85
N PHE A 935 39.13 -12.68 10.30
CA PHE A 935 38.52 -11.35 10.16
C PHE A 935 39.54 -10.21 10.30
N PRO A 936 39.34 -9.02 9.71
CA PRO A 936 38.31 -8.73 8.72
C PRO A 936 38.63 -9.43 7.38
N ASN A 937 37.58 -9.82 6.66
CA ASN A 937 37.68 -10.33 5.29
C ASN A 937 36.46 -9.83 4.50
N PRO A 938 36.60 -8.89 3.55
CA PRO A 938 37.86 -8.35 3.01
C PRO A 938 38.68 -7.54 4.03
N ALA A 939 40.00 -7.71 3.99
CA ALA A 939 40.95 -6.95 4.78
C ALA A 939 41.23 -5.61 4.11
N VAL A 940 40.91 -4.51 4.79
CA VAL A 940 41.17 -3.12 4.36
C VAL A 940 42.44 -2.55 4.98
N ASP A 941 42.90 -3.16 6.07
CA ASP A 941 44.10 -2.76 6.80
C ASP A 941 45.25 -3.74 6.56
N ASP A 942 46.46 -3.37 6.98
CA ASP A 942 47.68 -4.18 6.84
C ASP A 942 47.72 -5.44 7.72
N HIS A 943 46.63 -5.78 8.40
CA HIS A 943 46.55 -6.92 9.30
C HIS A 943 45.20 -7.65 9.22
N ILE A 944 45.23 -8.96 9.45
CA ILE A 944 44.05 -9.80 9.64
C ILE A 944 44.21 -10.61 10.94
N PHE A 945 43.10 -10.94 11.57
CA PHE A 945 43.03 -11.70 12.80
C PHE A 945 42.47 -13.09 12.55
N ILE A 946 43.09 -14.07 13.20
CA ILE A 946 42.71 -15.47 13.13
C ILE A 946 42.50 -15.94 14.55
N SER A 947 41.30 -16.41 14.86
CA SER A 947 40.95 -16.89 16.20
C SER A 947 40.49 -18.34 16.16
N ALA A 948 40.86 -19.09 17.19
CA ALA A 948 40.53 -20.49 17.40
C ALA A 948 39.83 -20.65 18.76
N LYS A 949 38.64 -21.24 18.76
CA LYS A 949 37.87 -21.52 19.99
C LYS A 949 38.16 -22.96 20.45
N ASN A 950 38.58 -23.12 21.70
CA ASN A 950 38.83 -24.42 22.35
C ASN A 950 39.99 -25.28 21.76
N GLU A 951 40.89 -24.64 21.03
CA GLU A 951 42.16 -25.19 20.55
C GLU A 951 43.16 -24.06 20.23
N ASN A 952 44.46 -24.35 20.28
CA ASN A 952 45.48 -23.41 19.83
C ASN A 952 45.69 -23.53 18.31
N LEU A 953 45.98 -22.39 17.67
CA LEU A 953 46.54 -22.34 16.32
C LEU A 953 47.93 -22.97 16.34
N VAL A 954 48.26 -23.72 15.31
CA VAL A 954 49.57 -24.37 15.11
C VAL A 954 50.31 -23.72 13.95
N SER A 955 49.63 -23.48 12.82
CA SER A 955 50.22 -22.77 11.68
C SER A 955 49.19 -22.08 10.79
N VAL A 956 49.58 -20.97 10.19
CA VAL A 956 48.83 -20.20 9.20
C VAL A 956 49.69 -19.94 7.98
N LYS A 957 49.21 -20.34 6.80
CA LYS A 957 49.92 -20.19 5.53
C LYS A 957 49.06 -19.49 4.49
N VAL A 958 49.63 -18.51 3.79
CA VAL A 958 48.96 -17.75 2.72
C VAL A 958 49.63 -18.03 1.39
N TYR A 959 48.82 -18.34 0.37
CA TYR A 959 49.25 -18.60 -1.00
C TYR A 959 48.56 -17.66 -1.97
N ASP A 960 49.23 -17.28 -3.06
CA ASP A 960 48.53 -16.73 -4.22
C ASP A 960 47.67 -17.78 -4.92
N LEU A 961 46.84 -17.34 -5.87
CA LEU A 961 45.94 -18.23 -6.61
C LEU A 961 46.67 -19.20 -7.55
N GLN A 962 47.96 -18.99 -7.78
CA GLN A 962 48.83 -19.91 -8.52
C GLN A 962 49.51 -20.94 -7.59
N GLY A 963 49.22 -20.89 -6.28
CA GLY A 963 49.72 -21.82 -5.28
C GLY A 963 51.13 -21.50 -4.76
N LYS A 964 51.68 -20.31 -5.04
CA LYS A 964 52.96 -19.88 -4.49
C LYS A 964 52.77 -19.37 -3.06
N LEU A 965 53.54 -19.92 -2.12
CA LEU A 965 53.51 -19.52 -0.71
C LEU A 965 54.05 -18.10 -0.54
N LEU A 966 53.25 -17.22 0.05
CA LEU A 966 53.56 -15.81 0.27
C LEU A 966 53.85 -15.49 1.75
N LEU A 967 53.14 -16.13 2.68
CA LEU A 967 53.39 -16.02 4.12
C LEU A 967 53.22 -17.39 4.80
N ASP A 968 54.07 -17.67 5.78
CA ASP A 968 54.01 -18.88 6.61
C ASP A 968 54.35 -18.49 8.04
N GLN A 969 53.39 -18.67 8.94
CA GLN A 969 53.50 -18.27 10.34
C GLN A 969 53.09 -19.45 11.22
N ASN A 970 54.00 -19.90 12.08
CA ASN A 970 53.67 -20.84 13.15
C ASN A 970 53.23 -20.08 14.40
N GLU A 971 52.33 -20.69 15.15
CA GLU A 971 51.70 -20.08 16.31
C GLU A 971 51.40 -21.15 17.37
N ASP A 972 51.21 -20.74 18.64
CA ASP A 972 50.69 -21.59 19.71
C ASP A 972 49.79 -20.75 20.64
N SER A 973 48.79 -20.12 20.03
CA SER A 973 47.84 -19.25 20.71
C SER A 973 46.45 -19.40 20.10
N THR A 974 45.43 -18.99 20.85
CA THR A 974 44.03 -19.03 20.40
C THR A 974 43.65 -17.83 19.53
N LEU A 975 44.53 -16.82 19.40
CA LEU A 975 44.31 -15.62 18.58
C LEU A 975 45.62 -15.09 18.01
N LEU A 976 45.69 -14.98 16.68
CA LEU A 976 46.82 -14.43 15.94
C LEU A 976 46.42 -13.16 15.20
N LYS A 977 47.19 -12.08 15.35
CA LYS A 977 47.18 -10.91 14.46
C LYS A 977 48.26 -11.07 13.40
N LEU A 978 47.87 -11.46 12.19
CA LEU A 978 48.78 -11.67 11.07
C LEU A 978 48.97 -10.38 10.27
N ASN A 979 50.23 -9.95 10.13
CA ASN A 979 50.58 -8.80 9.29
C ASN A 979 50.65 -9.21 7.81
N ILE A 980 49.87 -8.53 6.97
CA ILE A 980 49.77 -8.75 5.53
C ILE A 980 50.22 -7.55 4.70
N SER A 981 50.88 -6.55 5.29
CA SER A 981 51.41 -5.34 4.60
C SER A 981 52.24 -5.65 3.36
N LYS A 982 53.00 -6.75 3.37
CA LYS A 982 53.89 -7.15 2.28
C LYS A 982 53.20 -7.90 1.14
N ILE A 983 51.92 -8.23 1.29
CA ILE A 983 51.10 -8.82 0.24
C ILE A 983 50.34 -7.70 -0.50
N THR A 984 50.35 -7.72 -1.83
CA THR A 984 49.64 -6.74 -2.67
C THR A 984 48.13 -6.96 -2.66
N SER A 985 47.33 -5.97 -3.02
CA SER A 985 45.87 -6.12 -3.14
C SER A 985 45.51 -7.27 -4.09
N GLY A 986 44.54 -8.10 -3.71
CA GLY A 986 44.19 -9.32 -4.43
C GLY A 986 43.46 -10.36 -3.57
N THR A 987 43.08 -11.48 -4.19
CA THR A 987 42.46 -12.62 -3.51
C THR A 987 43.49 -13.72 -3.28
N TYR A 988 43.52 -14.28 -2.07
CA TYR A 988 44.51 -15.27 -1.64
C TYR A 988 43.85 -16.46 -0.95
N VAL A 989 44.53 -17.60 -0.97
CA VAL A 989 44.11 -18.79 -0.22
C VAL A 989 44.89 -18.85 1.08
N ILE A 990 44.19 -18.93 2.21
CA ILE A 990 44.79 -19.07 3.54
C ILE A 990 44.40 -20.41 4.16
N ILE A 991 45.41 -21.13 4.64
CA ILE A 991 45.26 -22.41 5.32
C ILE A 991 45.62 -22.21 6.79
N ILE A 992 44.64 -22.46 7.65
CA ILE A 992 44.73 -22.29 9.09
C ILE A 992 44.65 -23.67 9.73
N THR A 993 45.67 -24.05 10.49
CA THR A 993 45.74 -25.34 11.16
C THR A 993 45.81 -25.11 12.67
N GLY A 994 44.86 -25.66 13.41
CA GLY A 994 44.86 -25.76 14.86
C GLY A 994 45.21 -27.16 15.35
N THR A 995 45.31 -27.34 16.66
CA THR A 995 45.69 -28.63 17.29
C THR A 995 44.67 -29.75 17.08
N LYS A 996 43.41 -29.42 16.79
CA LYS A 996 42.28 -30.35 16.65
C LYS A 996 41.52 -30.16 15.32
N SER A 997 41.69 -29.03 14.63
CA SER A 997 40.99 -28.75 13.37
C SER A 997 41.88 -28.08 12.32
N LYS A 998 41.47 -28.14 11.05
CA LYS A 998 42.15 -27.47 9.93
C LYS A 998 41.12 -26.85 9.00
N LYS A 999 41.32 -25.58 8.65
CA LYS A 999 40.42 -24.80 7.78
C LYS A 999 41.17 -24.24 6.59
N HIS A 1000 40.57 -24.35 5.40
CA HIS A 1000 41.02 -23.65 4.20
C HIS A 1000 40.00 -22.54 3.91
N SER A 1001 40.46 -21.32 3.66
CA SER A 1001 39.58 -20.18 3.38
C SER A 1001 40.16 -19.27 2.32
N LEU A 1002 39.30 -18.54 1.63
CA LEU A 1002 39.71 -17.40 0.81
C LEU A 1002 39.74 -16.14 1.68
N PHE A 1003 40.72 -15.27 1.44
CA PHE A 1003 40.68 -13.92 1.97
C PHE A 1003 41.09 -12.90 0.93
N VAL A 1004 40.43 -11.75 0.96
CA VAL A 1004 40.60 -10.67 -0.01
C VAL A 1004 41.31 -9.52 0.70
N LYS A 1005 42.45 -9.07 0.18
CA LYS A 1005 43.09 -7.81 0.58
C LYS A 1005 42.70 -6.73 -0.43
N LYS A 1006 42.04 -5.66 0.04
CA LYS A 1006 41.68 -4.52 -0.81
C LYS A 1006 42.87 -3.63 -1.08
#